data_AF-A0A9Q8ZCZ5-F1
#
_entry.id   AF-A0A9Q8ZCZ5-F1
#
_cell.length_a   1.000
_cell.length_b   1.000
_cell.length_c   1.000
_cell.angle_alpha   90.00
_cell.angle_beta   90.00
_cell.angle_gamma   90.00
#
_symmetry.space_group_name_H-M   'P 1'
#
loop_
_entity.id
_entity.type
_entity.pdbx_description
1 polymer ?
#
loop_
_entity_poly.entity_id
_entity_poly.type
_entity_poly.pdbx_seq_one_letter_code
_entity_poly.pdbx_strand_id
1 'polypeptide(L)'
;MWILPLLGYVGMILGFAFLTLAIASGLYYLSEIVEEHTVLAKKLLYRLIYGVVGIHALLVVVDKFPVGLSLLSIVSHGIYAQNLRRFPIVKLTDPLFLLSCALVITNHYFWFRHFSAPPANSYSSYPYARDTNIPTFTEVAAYFGLCIWLVPFALFVSLSAGENVLPSMGSEYATGDGSSYINPGKVPDSYGNGSGVGVGSSVPGKRRGRSGTNAGMAKAVVTGVKEWVGETGEVMGFWKVAPSLFASPSVTAVMACNSWDKLRKAQRDYPKAKFADSFVQKSLKKTPKNPFLLAWKADLALQLNQEPKNVALQIQQVWQQSGAYDSRLLAYLYRLLAEATRRTDAAARCISGLGNENSKAWLSAAKTLGRQERQELWSQMGKAAWREQCWEDFRFAVIQYSKELKDSVVPASVRKHAHFTQILATQLAAEQQSQLPGGGLKSQIQFDLARRLLKQAYEAPSDEPIACKDIRDLRFMGEIFARQGKCDELINLWNNPPAALKGLVATHQADLQSMRIRLSRESQNWSLLESECLATIENAIAQSAADPNSKAIWELCAWNNDVWVYLLSALRINRSADEAKIIVSDILHRAFGTDLKAKDRALRLTYMTLRKFIEASLTDDCKTFWRHHSTLPSCFTDIRQFVEVLTGASEFGGKAQLFEYFNSELIPGEDNFTQKDRQTHCENFQKLTFLIVASVGATVWQGQQPKVLEDVLRVACGFDGFHSPNSPAGYIAIYILLQLHHGVMHEDQAVHPFGNTPNSRLLLQATMLARHLVACDTKDKQDRPRALLAARLHLNLGLGKSAFKMYGYTKCKEMLVHTLSPYVLSRISLTHPFGAQGYGGFSAEEELGKAIGTMERMESKTEDTIYPDISALPWDQAIGLLHLRRKLKSSLTKHICNVERRRIARLKGEPVDQLPTLDRQSFQDVVDNVDTSVFPDYGSSQAVGPVPLIMPNMVPNLACIVEGYSIWDTSSRVLYRETQTGDHIGSWVDEVATPAGGHQVKNNMTVAEITAERIWVYINTVVVVMDFCHDKVDLLSDMVKQLPENLHAIRLAMEKLRMPSVANLKPEDEPTMFHENMLISCYTKLEVLRALSKMVDHLREKVIGPKSSHPMKAKLPKNWVNEIESETKICYEAIRDVANSYITLIERRGEAAIKAQVRWGTTGAILRDVMSDSDVESYASEYVDSALQAWKGVLQVKLK
;
A
#
# COMPACT_ATOMS: atom_id res chain seq x y z
N MET A 1 -6.82 -53.63 31.96
CA MET A 1 -7.10 -52.98 30.66
C MET A 1 -6.39 -51.63 30.65
N TRP A 2 -5.26 -51.50 29.94
CA TRP A 2 -4.36 -50.34 30.05
C TRP A 2 -4.63 -49.24 28.99
N ILE A 3 -5.29 -49.59 27.90
CA ILE A 3 -5.49 -48.71 26.73
C ILE A 3 -6.56 -47.64 27.00
N LEU A 4 -7.68 -48.01 27.62
CA LEU A 4 -8.79 -47.09 27.92
C LEU A 4 -8.39 -45.94 28.87
N PRO A 5 -7.67 -46.19 29.98
CA PRO A 5 -7.17 -45.12 30.84
C PRO A 5 -6.17 -44.20 30.13
N LEU A 6 -5.26 -44.77 29.31
CA LEU A 6 -4.25 -44.00 28.58
C LEU A 6 -4.88 -43.11 27.50
N LEU A 7 -5.89 -43.63 26.80
CA LEU A 7 -6.72 -42.86 25.87
C LEU A 7 -7.52 -41.77 26.60
N GLY A 8 -7.98 -42.04 27.82
CA GLY A 8 -8.63 -41.05 28.69
C GLY A 8 -7.71 -39.90 29.10
N TYR A 9 -6.45 -40.19 29.46
CA TYR A 9 -5.45 -39.15 29.76
C TYR A 9 -5.10 -38.31 28.52
N VAL A 10 -4.92 -38.96 27.36
CA VAL A 10 -4.71 -38.24 26.09
C VAL A 10 -5.92 -37.37 25.73
N GLY A 11 -7.13 -37.90 25.91
CA GLY A 11 -8.38 -37.16 25.72
C GLY A 11 -8.51 -35.95 26.65
N MET A 12 -8.13 -36.06 27.92
CA MET A 12 -8.10 -34.93 28.85
C MET A 12 -7.08 -33.87 28.45
N ILE A 13 -5.86 -34.27 28.05
CA ILE A 13 -4.81 -33.34 27.63
C ILE A 13 -5.24 -32.60 26.36
N LEU A 14 -5.78 -33.31 25.37
CA LEU A 14 -6.29 -32.71 24.14
C LEU A 14 -7.49 -31.80 24.42
N GLY A 15 -8.44 -32.24 25.26
CA GLY A 15 -9.60 -31.43 25.65
C GLY A 15 -9.20 -30.12 26.35
N PHE A 16 -8.21 -30.19 27.26
CA PHE A 16 -7.68 -29.01 27.93
C PHE A 16 -6.95 -28.07 26.96
N ALA A 17 -6.16 -28.62 26.02
CA ALA A 17 -5.48 -27.83 25.00
C ALA A 17 -6.47 -27.14 24.06
N PHE A 18 -7.51 -27.84 23.58
CA PHE A 18 -8.56 -27.26 22.74
C PHE A 18 -9.37 -26.20 23.47
N LEU A 19 -9.74 -26.43 24.74
CA LEU A 19 -10.45 -25.43 25.55
C LEU A 19 -9.62 -24.17 25.75
N THR A 20 -8.33 -24.32 26.04
CA THR A 20 -7.39 -23.20 26.22
C THR A 20 -7.24 -22.41 24.92
N LEU A 21 -7.10 -23.09 23.78
CA LEU A 21 -7.03 -22.45 22.46
C LEU A 21 -8.34 -21.74 22.09
N ALA A 22 -9.49 -22.31 22.41
CA ALA A 22 -10.81 -21.70 22.15
C ALA A 22 -11.04 -20.44 22.99
N ILE A 23 -10.62 -20.44 24.27
CA ILE A 23 -10.69 -19.24 25.12
C ILE A 23 -9.71 -18.17 24.59
N ALA A 24 -8.49 -18.55 24.24
CA ALA A 24 -7.50 -17.63 23.70
C ALA A 24 -7.95 -16.99 22.38
N SER A 25 -8.52 -17.77 21.46
CA SER A 25 -9.04 -17.25 20.18
C SER A 25 -10.28 -16.38 20.39
N GLY A 26 -11.18 -16.73 21.30
CA GLY A 26 -12.34 -15.91 21.66
C GLY A 26 -11.95 -14.56 22.26
N LEU A 27 -10.94 -14.52 23.14
CA LEU A 27 -10.43 -13.28 23.72
C LEU A 27 -9.69 -12.41 22.71
N TYR A 28 -8.92 -13.04 21.81
CA TYR A 28 -8.26 -12.34 20.71
C TYR A 28 -9.29 -11.66 19.79
N TYR A 29 -10.32 -12.40 19.37
CA TYR A 29 -11.39 -11.86 18.54
C TYR A 29 -12.17 -10.72 19.21
N LEU A 30 -12.49 -10.87 20.51
CA LEU A 30 -13.11 -9.79 21.27
C LEU A 30 -12.22 -8.54 21.37
N SER A 31 -10.91 -8.71 21.50
CA SER A 31 -9.98 -7.57 21.51
C SER A 31 -9.89 -6.85 20.16
N GLU A 32 -9.94 -7.58 19.04
CA GLU A 32 -10.02 -6.99 17.69
C GLU A 32 -11.32 -6.19 17.49
N ILE A 33 -12.46 -6.71 17.95
CA ILE A 33 -13.75 -5.98 17.89
C ILE A 33 -13.69 -4.68 18.71
N VAL A 34 -13.10 -4.74 19.91
CA VAL A 34 -12.96 -3.55 20.77
C VAL A 34 -12.03 -2.53 20.12
N GLU A 35 -10.97 -2.98 19.44
CA GLU A 35 -10.05 -2.12 18.67
C GLU A 35 -10.73 -1.48 17.46
N GLU A 36 -11.50 -2.27 16.68
CA GLU A 36 -12.21 -1.79 15.49
C GLU A 36 -13.36 -0.84 15.82
N HIS A 37 -14.01 -1.03 16.98
CA HIS A 37 -15.21 -0.28 17.39
C HIS A 37 -15.10 0.35 18.78
N THR A 38 -13.98 1.02 19.08
CA THR A 38 -13.70 1.65 20.39
C THR A 38 -14.82 2.55 20.93
N VAL A 39 -15.51 3.31 20.07
CA VAL A 39 -16.64 4.17 20.47
C VAL A 39 -17.85 3.35 20.93
N LEU A 40 -18.15 2.24 20.22
CA LEU A 40 -19.24 1.33 20.59
C LEU A 40 -18.87 0.57 21.87
N ALA A 41 -17.63 0.07 21.97
CA ALA A 41 -17.12 -0.61 23.15
C ALA A 41 -17.23 0.29 24.40
N LYS A 42 -16.83 1.57 24.30
CA LYS A 42 -16.99 2.55 25.37
C LYS A 42 -18.45 2.74 25.78
N LYS A 43 -19.37 2.89 24.81
CA LYS A 43 -20.81 3.03 25.09
C LYS A 43 -21.40 1.77 25.74
N LEU A 44 -21.01 0.59 25.27
CA LEU A 44 -21.45 -0.69 25.83
C LEU A 44 -20.94 -0.86 27.27
N LEU A 45 -19.68 -0.55 27.55
CA LEU A 45 -19.10 -0.60 28.90
C LEU A 45 -19.81 0.34 29.88
N TYR A 46 -20.14 1.57 29.47
CA TYR A 46 -20.98 2.46 30.29
C TYR A 46 -22.35 1.85 30.58
N ARG A 47 -23.03 1.28 29.57
CA ARG A 47 -24.34 0.63 29.75
C ARG A 47 -24.26 -0.59 30.66
N LEU A 48 -23.22 -1.42 30.53
CA LEU A 48 -22.98 -2.58 31.40
C LEU A 48 -22.77 -2.15 32.85
N ILE A 49 -21.99 -1.08 33.09
CA ILE A 49 -21.76 -0.53 34.43
C ILE A 49 -23.09 -0.06 35.06
N TYR A 50 -23.87 0.75 34.34
CA TYR A 50 -25.17 1.20 34.84
C TYR A 50 -26.13 0.03 35.08
N GLY A 51 -26.10 -0.99 34.21
CA GLY A 51 -26.88 -2.22 34.37
C GLY A 51 -26.52 -2.97 35.66
N VAL A 52 -25.23 -3.21 35.91
CA VAL A 52 -24.77 -3.91 37.13
C VAL A 52 -25.06 -3.10 38.40
N VAL A 53 -24.88 -1.77 38.36
CA VAL A 53 -25.28 -0.88 39.47
C VAL A 53 -26.78 -0.97 39.75
N GLY A 54 -27.61 -0.99 38.70
CA GLY A 54 -29.05 -1.21 38.81
C GLY A 54 -29.40 -2.56 39.43
N ILE A 55 -28.72 -3.64 39.02
CA ILE A 55 -28.89 -4.98 39.61
C ILE A 55 -28.52 -4.98 41.10
N HIS A 56 -27.40 -4.36 41.50
CA HIS A 56 -27.04 -4.26 42.91
C HIS A 56 -28.09 -3.48 43.73
N ALA A 57 -28.63 -2.39 43.18
CA ALA A 57 -29.69 -1.64 43.84
C ALA A 57 -30.96 -2.49 43.99
N LEU A 58 -31.34 -3.26 42.95
CA LEU A 58 -32.49 -4.14 42.98
C LEU A 58 -32.33 -5.28 43.98
N LEU A 59 -31.16 -5.93 44.03
CA LEU A 59 -30.84 -6.97 45.01
C LEU A 59 -30.85 -6.46 46.46
N VAL A 60 -30.52 -5.18 46.68
CA VAL A 60 -30.64 -4.56 48.02
C VAL A 60 -32.11 -4.30 48.39
N VAL A 61 -32.92 -3.82 47.44
CA VAL A 61 -34.31 -3.45 47.68
C VAL A 61 -35.23 -4.68 47.79
N VAL A 62 -35.02 -5.67 46.93
CA VAL A 62 -35.88 -6.87 46.82
C VAL A 62 -35.36 -8.00 47.71
N ASP A 63 -34.11 -8.40 47.51
CA ASP A 63 -33.50 -9.57 48.16
C ASP A 63 -32.78 -9.23 49.48
N LYS A 64 -32.85 -7.97 49.93
CA LYS A 64 -32.26 -7.46 51.18
C LYS A 64 -30.77 -7.79 51.33
N PHE A 65 -30.02 -7.75 50.23
CA PHE A 65 -28.58 -7.97 50.26
C PHE A 65 -27.86 -6.97 51.18
N PRO A 66 -26.73 -7.36 51.80
CA PRO A 66 -26.00 -6.53 52.76
C PRO A 66 -25.59 -5.20 52.13
N VAL A 67 -26.21 -4.11 52.61
CA VAL A 67 -26.06 -2.76 52.07
C VAL A 67 -24.59 -2.33 51.99
N GLY A 68 -23.77 -2.67 52.99
CA GLY A 68 -22.35 -2.34 53.01
C GLY A 68 -21.55 -2.99 51.88
N LEU A 69 -21.80 -4.26 51.57
CA LEU A 69 -21.12 -4.98 50.48
C LEU A 69 -21.63 -4.54 49.11
N SER A 70 -22.93 -4.29 48.99
CA SER A 70 -23.52 -3.75 47.75
C SER A 70 -23.02 -2.33 47.47
N LEU A 71 -22.87 -1.49 48.50
CA LEU A 71 -22.29 -0.15 48.37
C LEU A 71 -20.83 -0.22 47.90
N LEU A 72 -20.03 -1.15 48.44
CA LEU A 72 -18.66 -1.39 47.99
C LEU A 72 -18.62 -1.76 46.49
N SER A 73 -19.51 -2.66 46.04
CA SER A 73 -19.63 -2.99 44.62
C SER A 73 -20.03 -1.80 43.76
N ILE A 74 -21.01 -0.99 44.18
CA ILE A 74 -21.48 0.18 43.43
C ILE A 74 -20.37 1.23 43.31
N VAL A 75 -19.66 1.51 44.41
CA VAL A 75 -18.53 2.45 44.42
C VAL A 75 -17.41 1.94 43.50
N SER A 76 -17.12 0.63 43.53
CA SER A 76 -16.13 0.01 42.64
C SER A 76 -16.50 0.21 41.17
N HIS A 77 -17.76 0.00 40.80
CA HIS A 77 -18.26 0.24 39.45
C HIS A 77 -18.25 1.72 39.04
N GLY A 78 -18.45 2.63 39.99
CA GLY A 78 -18.25 4.07 39.78
C GLY A 78 -16.81 4.42 39.46
N ILE A 79 -15.85 3.79 40.13
CA ILE A 79 -14.41 3.96 39.86
C ILE A 79 -14.03 3.32 38.52
N TYR A 80 -14.59 2.17 38.17
CA TYR A 80 -14.44 1.55 36.85
C TYR A 80 -14.93 2.47 35.72
N ALA A 81 -16.04 3.17 35.92
CA ALA A 81 -16.54 4.17 34.96
C ALA A 81 -15.57 5.35 34.79
N GLN A 82 -14.80 5.72 35.81
CA GLN A 82 -13.81 6.80 35.68
C GLN A 82 -12.63 6.41 34.77
N ASN A 83 -12.24 5.13 34.72
CA ASN A 83 -11.24 4.65 33.76
C ASN A 83 -11.70 4.80 32.31
N LEU A 84 -13.02 4.81 32.06
CA LEU A 84 -13.58 4.99 30.71
C LEU A 84 -13.43 6.43 30.18
N ARG A 85 -13.00 7.40 31.00
CA ARG A 85 -12.79 8.80 30.55
C ARG A 85 -11.71 8.89 29.46
N ARG A 86 -10.60 8.18 29.63
CA ARG A 86 -9.46 8.15 28.69
C ARG A 86 -9.45 6.94 27.75
N PHE A 87 -10.52 6.14 27.76
CA PHE A 87 -10.67 4.97 26.90
C PHE A 87 -10.45 5.30 25.41
N PRO A 88 -9.69 4.48 24.65
CA PRO A 88 -9.14 3.16 25.02
C PRO A 88 -7.76 3.17 25.70
N ILE A 89 -7.13 4.34 25.90
CA ILE A 89 -5.75 4.44 26.40
C ILE A 89 -5.74 4.62 27.92
N VAL A 90 -5.35 3.57 28.65
CA VAL A 90 -5.16 3.60 30.11
C VAL A 90 -3.67 3.43 30.42
N LYS A 91 -3.08 4.37 31.16
CA LYS A 91 -1.69 4.23 31.62
C LYS A 91 -1.67 3.25 32.79
N LEU A 92 -0.79 2.25 32.74
CA LEU A 92 -0.65 1.25 33.82
C LEU A 92 -0.21 1.87 35.16
N THR A 93 0.35 3.08 35.13
CA THR A 93 0.73 3.87 36.31
C THR A 93 -0.35 4.85 36.78
N ASP A 94 -1.54 4.87 36.15
CA ASP A 94 -2.63 5.74 36.59
C ASP A 94 -3.14 5.27 37.97
N PRO A 95 -3.18 6.14 38.99
CA PRO A 95 -3.67 5.76 40.32
C PRO A 95 -5.11 5.23 40.30
N LEU A 96 -5.96 5.68 39.37
CA LEU A 96 -7.33 5.16 39.21
C LEU A 96 -7.35 3.71 38.71
N PHE A 97 -6.39 3.36 37.84
CA PHE A 97 -6.25 2.00 37.34
C PHE A 97 -5.78 1.04 38.44
N LEU A 98 -4.74 1.42 39.19
CA LEU A 98 -4.25 0.62 40.32
C LEU A 98 -5.31 0.45 41.42
N LEU A 99 -6.04 1.53 41.72
CA LEU A 99 -7.18 1.47 42.64
C LEU A 99 -8.26 0.50 42.15
N SER A 100 -8.53 0.47 40.84
CA SER A 100 -9.50 -0.45 40.27
C SER A 100 -9.05 -1.91 40.42
N CYS A 101 -7.77 -2.21 40.18
CA CYS A 101 -7.23 -3.56 40.41
C CYS A 101 -7.37 -4.00 41.88
N ALA A 102 -7.06 -3.11 42.83
CA ALA A 102 -7.23 -3.39 44.26
C ALA A 102 -8.70 -3.63 44.63
N LEU A 103 -9.62 -2.85 44.06
CA LEU A 103 -11.06 -2.97 44.29
C LEU A 103 -11.65 -4.26 43.73
N VAL A 104 -11.18 -4.76 42.58
CA VAL A 104 -11.60 -6.07 42.05
C VAL A 104 -11.30 -7.18 43.06
N ILE A 105 -10.08 -7.22 43.59
CA ILE A 105 -9.64 -8.22 44.57
C ILE A 105 -10.44 -8.09 45.86
N THR A 106 -10.58 -6.87 46.36
CA THR A 106 -11.28 -6.57 47.61
C THR A 106 -12.77 -6.95 47.50
N ASN A 107 -13.42 -6.59 46.39
CA ASN A 107 -14.82 -6.91 46.16
C ASN A 107 -15.04 -8.43 46.02
N HIS A 108 -14.17 -9.12 45.28
CA HIS A 108 -14.22 -10.58 45.17
C HIS A 108 -14.08 -11.25 46.54
N TYR A 109 -13.08 -10.86 47.34
CA TYR A 109 -12.81 -11.45 48.65
C TYR A 109 -14.00 -11.30 49.62
N PHE A 110 -14.57 -10.09 49.71
CA PHE A 110 -15.67 -9.85 50.65
C PHE A 110 -16.96 -10.56 50.25
N TRP A 111 -17.32 -10.59 48.96
CA TRP A 111 -18.46 -11.37 48.51
C TRP A 111 -18.22 -12.87 48.67
N PHE A 112 -16.99 -13.35 48.45
CA PHE A 112 -16.67 -14.76 48.62
C PHE A 112 -16.80 -15.17 50.08
N ARG A 113 -16.29 -14.33 51.00
CA ARG A 113 -16.46 -14.51 52.44
C ARG A 113 -17.94 -14.47 52.85
N HIS A 114 -18.75 -13.61 52.24
CA HIS A 114 -20.18 -13.52 52.55
C HIS A 114 -20.94 -14.81 52.15
N PHE A 115 -20.74 -15.29 50.92
CA PHE A 115 -21.39 -16.53 50.45
C PHE A 115 -20.79 -17.81 51.04
N SER A 116 -19.56 -17.75 51.56
CA SER A 116 -18.91 -18.88 52.25
C SER A 116 -19.13 -18.89 53.76
N ALA A 117 -19.79 -17.86 54.32
CA ALA A 117 -20.06 -17.81 55.74
C ALA A 117 -21.13 -18.87 56.11
N PRO A 118 -20.88 -19.71 57.13
CA PRO A 118 -21.85 -20.69 57.56
C PRO A 118 -23.14 -19.99 58.05
N PRO A 119 -24.34 -20.53 57.76
CA PRO A 119 -25.59 -19.97 58.24
C PRO A 119 -25.57 -19.80 59.76
N ALA A 120 -25.76 -18.57 60.25
CA ALA A 120 -25.95 -18.31 61.66
C ALA A 120 -27.34 -18.83 62.04
N ASN A 121 -27.38 -20.02 62.65
CA ASN A 121 -28.56 -20.76 63.15
C ASN A 121 -29.18 -21.77 62.18
N SER A 122 -28.53 -22.93 62.01
CA SER A 122 -29.21 -24.16 61.57
C SER A 122 -28.93 -25.30 62.56
N TYR A 123 -29.51 -25.21 63.76
CA TYR A 123 -29.81 -26.40 64.57
C TYR A 123 -31.05 -27.08 63.97
N SER A 124 -30.89 -27.77 62.84
CA SER A 124 -31.94 -28.64 62.28
C SER A 124 -31.32 -29.97 61.88
N SER A 125 -31.67 -31.01 62.62
CA SER A 125 -31.07 -32.35 62.59
C SER A 125 -31.70 -33.27 61.52
N TYR A 126 -32.16 -32.72 60.38
CA TYR A 126 -32.83 -33.50 59.31
C TYR A 126 -32.18 -33.28 57.93
N PRO A 127 -31.60 -34.32 57.28
CA PRO A 127 -30.80 -34.19 56.04
C PRO A 127 -31.57 -33.86 54.75
N TYR A 128 -32.90 -33.73 54.80
CA TYR A 128 -33.75 -33.59 53.60
C TYR A 128 -34.60 -32.30 53.56
N ALA A 129 -34.49 -31.42 54.55
CA ALA A 129 -35.09 -30.09 54.51
C ALA A 129 -34.08 -29.10 53.93
N ARG A 130 -34.13 -28.88 52.61
CA ARG A 130 -33.38 -27.80 51.97
C ARG A 130 -33.97 -26.47 52.47
N ASP A 131 -33.23 -25.75 53.31
CA ASP A 131 -33.58 -24.37 53.65
C ASP A 131 -33.70 -23.58 52.34
N THR A 132 -34.90 -23.11 52.01
CA THR A 132 -35.22 -22.42 50.76
C THR A 132 -34.49 -21.09 50.57
N ASN A 133 -33.75 -20.64 51.58
CA ASN A 133 -33.06 -19.35 51.63
C ASN A 133 -31.54 -19.44 51.43
N ILE A 134 -30.97 -20.61 51.11
CA ILE A 134 -29.52 -20.75 50.83
C ILE A 134 -29.30 -20.80 49.31
N PRO A 135 -28.55 -19.85 48.72
CA PRO A 135 -28.34 -19.80 47.28
C PRO A 135 -27.53 -21.00 46.80
N THR A 136 -27.91 -21.53 45.65
CA THR A 136 -27.21 -22.64 45.00
C THR A 136 -25.85 -22.22 44.47
N PHE A 137 -24.92 -23.17 44.31
CA PHE A 137 -23.61 -22.89 43.70
C PHE A 137 -23.74 -22.18 42.35
N THR A 138 -24.72 -22.57 41.53
CA THR A 138 -24.99 -21.95 40.22
C THR A 138 -25.44 -20.49 40.36
N GLU A 139 -26.31 -20.18 41.34
CA GLU A 139 -26.75 -18.81 41.60
C GLU A 139 -25.61 -17.94 42.12
N VAL A 140 -24.77 -18.47 43.01
CA VAL A 140 -23.56 -17.78 43.49
C VAL A 140 -22.60 -17.54 42.32
N ALA A 141 -22.33 -18.56 41.49
CA ALA A 141 -21.46 -18.43 40.32
C ALA A 141 -21.98 -17.40 39.30
N ALA A 142 -23.29 -17.38 39.04
CA ALA A 142 -23.92 -16.41 38.16
C ALA A 142 -23.79 -14.97 38.71
N TYR A 143 -23.97 -14.81 40.03
CA TYR A 143 -23.76 -13.53 40.69
C TYR A 143 -22.32 -13.03 40.54
N PHE A 144 -21.31 -13.89 40.77
CA PHE A 144 -19.90 -13.52 40.57
C PHE A 144 -19.61 -13.18 39.11
N GLY A 145 -20.06 -14.01 38.17
CA GLY A 145 -19.84 -13.80 36.75
C GLY A 145 -20.41 -12.47 36.27
N LEU A 146 -21.67 -12.18 36.59
CA LEU A 146 -22.38 -11.01 36.06
C LEU A 146 -22.12 -9.73 36.85
N CYS A 147 -22.14 -9.79 38.18
CA CYS A 147 -22.10 -8.59 39.04
C CYS A 147 -20.69 -8.23 39.49
N ILE A 148 -19.76 -9.19 39.57
CA ILE A 148 -18.41 -8.95 40.11
C ILE A 148 -17.33 -8.97 39.02
N TRP A 149 -17.41 -9.90 38.06
CA TRP A 149 -16.33 -10.12 37.08
C TRP A 149 -16.57 -9.52 35.71
N LEU A 150 -17.82 -9.44 35.22
CA LEU A 150 -18.14 -9.01 33.86
C LEU A 150 -17.50 -7.69 33.45
N VAL A 151 -17.67 -6.64 34.26
CA VAL A 151 -17.15 -5.30 33.96
C VAL A 151 -15.61 -5.23 34.07
N PRO A 152 -14.96 -5.69 35.16
CA PRO A 152 -13.51 -5.75 35.23
C PRO A 152 -12.87 -6.56 34.10
N PHE A 153 -13.47 -7.69 33.73
CA PHE A 153 -12.97 -8.54 32.65
C PHE A 153 -13.10 -7.85 31.29
N ALA A 154 -14.24 -7.21 31.01
CA ALA A 154 -14.43 -6.45 29.78
C ALA A 154 -13.48 -5.24 29.69
N LEU A 155 -13.21 -4.57 30.81
CA LEU A 155 -12.19 -3.52 30.89
C LEU A 155 -10.78 -4.08 30.65
N PHE A 156 -10.46 -5.25 31.21
CA PHE A 156 -9.17 -5.91 31.04
C PHE A 156 -8.90 -6.30 29.58
N VAL A 157 -9.87 -6.92 28.91
CA VAL A 157 -9.80 -7.26 27.47
C VAL A 157 -9.68 -6.00 26.61
N SER A 158 -10.25 -4.88 27.05
CA SER A 158 -10.12 -3.61 26.34
C SER A 158 -8.74 -2.96 26.45
N LEU A 159 -7.91 -3.34 27.42
CA LEU A 159 -6.54 -2.82 27.58
C LEU A 159 -5.57 -3.40 26.54
N SER A 160 -5.75 -4.67 26.16
CA SER A 160 -4.90 -5.30 25.13
C SER A 160 -5.08 -4.68 23.75
N ALA A 161 -6.25 -4.07 23.48
CA ALA A 161 -6.50 -3.30 22.26
C ALA A 161 -5.71 -1.99 22.22
N GLY A 162 -5.36 -1.39 23.36
CA GLY A 162 -4.61 -0.12 23.44
C GLY A 162 -3.10 -0.26 23.21
N GLU A 163 -2.52 -1.45 23.42
CA GLU A 163 -1.07 -1.69 23.31
C GLU A 163 -0.58 -2.07 21.89
N ASN A 164 -1.50 -2.40 20.97
CA ASN A 164 -1.18 -2.73 19.57
C ASN A 164 -1.40 -1.56 18.59
N VAL A 165 -1.91 -0.42 19.06
CA VAL A 165 -1.98 0.80 18.25
C VAL A 165 -0.60 1.46 18.24
N LEU A 166 -0.02 1.63 17.05
CA LEU A 166 1.19 2.43 16.84
C LEU A 166 1.07 3.78 17.58
N PRO A 167 2.15 4.36 18.14
CA PRO A 167 2.09 5.71 18.67
C PRO A 167 1.62 6.65 17.54
N SER A 168 0.38 7.12 17.62
CA SER A 168 -0.12 8.14 16.72
C SER A 168 0.73 9.39 16.94
N MET A 169 1.19 10.00 15.84
CA MET A 169 1.96 11.23 15.89
C MET A 169 1.09 12.39 16.36
N GLY A 170 1.00 12.53 17.68
CA GLY A 170 0.66 13.73 18.40
C GLY A 170 1.59 13.80 19.60
N SER A 171 2.54 14.74 19.56
CA SER A 171 3.45 15.03 20.66
C SER A 171 2.68 15.22 21.96
N GLU A 172 2.71 14.23 22.85
CA GLU A 172 2.36 14.43 24.25
C GLU A 172 3.35 15.49 24.79
N TYR A 173 2.81 16.54 25.43
CA TYR A 173 3.49 17.67 26.10
C TYR A 173 3.87 18.91 25.24
N ALA A 174 2.88 19.61 24.69
CA ALA A 174 2.97 21.06 24.49
C ALA A 174 1.59 21.74 24.53
N THR A 175 1.01 21.89 25.72
CA THR A 175 0.14 23.01 26.11
C THR A 175 0.05 22.97 27.64
N GLY A 176 0.48 24.06 28.28
CA GLY A 176 0.36 24.26 29.72
C GLY A 176 -1.10 24.44 30.14
N ASP A 177 -1.29 24.43 31.46
CA ASP A 177 -2.56 24.50 32.18
C ASP A 177 -3.70 25.25 31.48
N GLY A 178 -4.86 24.57 31.39
CA GLY A 178 -6.15 25.19 31.08
C GLY A 178 -6.76 24.80 29.74
N SER A 179 -7.25 23.57 29.58
CA SER A 179 -8.34 23.31 28.63
C SER A 179 -9.39 22.36 29.23
N SER A 180 -10.51 22.95 29.62
CA SER A 180 -11.69 22.29 30.15
C SER A 180 -12.53 21.71 28.99
N TYR A 181 -12.30 20.45 28.62
CA TYR A 181 -13.29 19.66 27.88
C TYR A 181 -14.17 18.86 28.83
N ILE A 182 -14.91 19.55 29.71
CA ILE A 182 -16.01 18.95 30.47
C ILE A 182 -17.06 20.05 30.68
N ASN A 183 -17.95 20.24 29.70
CA ASN A 183 -19.38 20.58 29.83
C ASN A 183 -19.92 21.14 28.50
N PRO A 184 -20.93 20.52 27.87
CA PRO A 184 -21.66 21.15 26.77
C PRO A 184 -22.61 22.22 27.30
N GLY A 185 -22.60 23.43 26.72
CA GLY A 185 -23.68 24.41 26.90
C GLY A 185 -23.37 25.71 27.67
N LYS A 186 -22.16 26.28 27.60
CA LYS A 186 -21.94 27.68 28.02
C LYS A 186 -20.96 28.40 27.09
N VAL A 187 -21.43 29.48 26.46
CA VAL A 187 -20.60 30.44 25.72
C VAL A 187 -19.90 31.33 26.75
N PRO A 188 -18.58 31.57 26.66
CA PRO A 188 -17.96 32.69 27.33
C PRO A 188 -17.78 33.86 26.36
N ASP A 189 -18.14 35.04 26.87
CA ASP A 189 -18.22 36.31 26.18
C ASP A 189 -16.88 36.89 25.70
N SER A 190 -16.95 37.51 24.52
CA SER A 190 -16.31 38.74 24.03
C SER A 190 -14.81 39.05 24.25
N TYR A 191 -14.21 39.41 23.11
CA TYR A 191 -13.04 40.26 22.82
C TYR A 191 -12.44 41.12 23.96
N GLY A 192 -11.09 41.10 24.03
CA GLY A 192 -10.27 42.12 24.67
C GLY A 192 -8.92 42.26 23.96
N ASN A 193 -8.74 43.37 23.26
CA ASN A 193 -7.53 43.79 22.53
C ASN A 193 -6.48 44.36 23.51
N GLY A 194 -5.18 44.11 23.34
CA GLY A 194 -4.15 44.68 24.23
C GLY A 194 -2.70 44.42 23.81
N SER A 195 -2.11 45.40 23.13
CA SER A 195 -0.69 45.57 22.85
C SER A 195 0.18 45.78 24.11
N GLY A 196 1.41 45.26 24.14
CA GLY A 196 2.40 45.64 25.16
C GLY A 196 3.79 45.00 24.98
N VAL A 197 4.80 45.86 24.82
CA VAL A 197 6.25 45.58 24.73
C VAL A 197 6.85 45.36 26.14
N GLY A 198 7.87 44.50 26.31
CA GLY A 198 8.66 44.43 27.54
C GLY A 198 9.79 43.38 27.56
N VAL A 199 10.95 43.79 28.09
CA VAL A 199 12.30 43.19 28.01
C VAL A 199 12.69 42.43 29.30
N GLY A 200 13.51 41.36 29.20
CA GLY A 200 14.64 41.08 30.12
C GLY A 200 14.54 40.00 31.23
N SER A 201 15.54 39.07 31.19
CA SER A 201 16.29 38.44 32.32
C SER A 201 15.91 37.07 32.97
N SER A 202 16.79 36.09 32.72
CA SER A 202 17.50 35.11 33.60
C SER A 202 16.82 34.11 34.59
N VAL A 203 16.86 32.79 34.23
CA VAL A 203 17.46 31.58 34.93
C VAL A 203 16.98 31.16 36.36
N PRO A 204 16.97 29.86 36.80
CA PRO A 204 16.68 28.53 36.18
C PRO A 204 15.73 27.61 37.02
N GLY A 205 15.16 26.53 36.47
CA GLY A 205 14.35 25.57 37.25
C GLY A 205 14.24 24.13 36.71
N LYS A 206 14.99 23.21 37.34
CA LYS A 206 14.87 21.73 37.46
C LYS A 206 13.99 20.92 36.48
N ARG A 207 14.66 20.04 35.73
CA ARG A 207 14.12 18.86 35.03
C ARG A 207 13.63 17.79 36.02
N ARG A 208 12.45 17.22 35.79
CA ARG A 208 11.96 15.97 36.41
C ARG A 208 11.94 14.88 35.32
N GLY A 209 12.63 13.77 35.58
CA GLY A 209 12.84 12.67 34.64
C GLY A 209 11.58 11.83 34.41
N ARG A 210 11.41 11.39 33.15
CA ARG A 210 10.35 10.51 32.67
C ARG A 210 10.81 9.06 32.84
N SER A 211 10.12 8.29 33.69
CA SER A 211 10.22 6.83 33.74
C SER A 211 9.28 6.24 32.69
N GLY A 212 9.80 5.37 31.84
CA GLY A 212 9.04 4.64 30.83
C GLY A 212 9.17 3.15 31.05
N THR A 213 8.04 2.47 31.24
CA THR A 213 7.88 1.01 31.13
C THR A 213 6.41 0.71 30.82
N ASN A 214 6.06 0.57 29.54
CA ASN A 214 4.84 -0.12 29.12
C ASN A 214 5.30 -1.31 28.28
N ALA A 215 5.36 -2.48 28.91
CA ALA A 215 5.59 -3.77 28.26
C ALA A 215 4.47 -4.71 28.74
N GLY A 216 3.72 -5.29 27.78
CA GLY A 216 2.47 -5.99 28.05
C GLY A 216 2.56 -7.20 28.99
N MET A 217 1.49 -7.40 29.76
CA MET A 217 1.43 -8.39 30.84
C MET A 217 1.55 -9.85 30.40
N ALA A 218 1.18 -10.23 29.17
CA ALA A 218 1.39 -11.61 28.69
C ALA A 218 2.88 -11.96 28.57
N LYS A 219 3.70 -10.96 28.18
CA LYS A 219 5.16 -11.11 28.13
C LYS A 219 5.76 -11.04 29.53
N ALA A 220 5.26 -10.15 30.39
CA ALA A 220 5.71 -9.98 31.78
C ALA A 220 5.36 -11.17 32.71
N VAL A 221 4.25 -11.87 32.49
CA VAL A 221 3.88 -13.08 33.25
C VAL A 221 4.69 -14.29 32.79
N VAL A 222 4.92 -14.44 31.49
CA VAL A 222 5.77 -15.53 30.96
C VAL A 222 7.25 -15.30 31.29
N THR A 223 7.72 -14.04 31.32
CA THR A 223 9.05 -13.71 31.84
C THR A 223 9.12 -13.83 33.36
N GLY A 224 8.08 -13.44 34.10
CA GLY A 224 8.02 -13.59 35.55
C GLY A 224 8.00 -15.05 36.03
N VAL A 225 7.36 -15.96 35.31
CA VAL A 225 7.44 -17.41 35.61
C VAL A 225 8.82 -17.98 35.24
N LYS A 226 9.42 -17.50 34.15
CA LYS A 226 10.79 -17.88 33.75
C LYS A 226 11.85 -17.36 34.72
N GLU A 227 11.66 -16.15 35.24
CA GLU A 227 12.48 -15.52 36.29
C GLU A 227 12.27 -16.20 37.64
N TRP A 228 11.04 -16.57 38.01
CA TRP A 228 10.75 -17.30 39.25
C TRP A 228 11.33 -18.73 39.26
N VAL A 229 11.28 -19.44 38.13
CA VAL A 229 11.95 -20.76 37.98
C VAL A 229 13.48 -20.63 38.02
N GLY A 230 14.02 -19.50 37.53
CA GLY A 230 15.43 -19.16 37.65
C GLY A 230 15.84 -18.85 39.09
N GLU A 231 15.10 -17.95 39.76
CA GLU A 231 15.37 -17.49 41.13
C GLU A 231 15.16 -18.60 42.17
N THR A 232 14.16 -19.47 42.01
CA THR A 232 13.94 -20.61 42.92
C THR A 232 15.02 -21.69 42.73
N GLY A 233 15.54 -21.86 41.51
CA GLY A 233 16.69 -22.72 41.23
C GLY A 233 18.00 -22.18 41.81
N GLU A 234 18.13 -20.86 41.94
CA GLU A 234 19.27 -20.17 42.56
C GLU A 234 19.21 -20.24 44.10
N VAL A 235 18.02 -20.07 44.70
CA VAL A 235 17.79 -20.19 46.15
C VAL A 235 17.93 -21.64 46.65
N MET A 236 17.64 -22.64 45.81
CA MET A 236 17.87 -24.06 46.12
C MET A 236 19.27 -24.58 45.75
N GLY A 237 20.16 -23.72 45.23
CA GLY A 237 21.58 -24.02 45.06
C GLY A 237 21.97 -24.81 43.81
N PHE A 238 21.17 -24.82 42.75
CA PHE A 238 21.48 -25.60 41.54
C PHE A 238 22.51 -24.95 40.60
N TRP A 239 22.74 -23.62 40.64
CA TRP A 239 23.71 -22.92 39.75
C TRP A 239 24.31 -21.66 40.41
N LYS A 240 25.54 -21.26 40.06
CA LYS A 240 26.25 -20.05 40.57
C LYS A 240 26.80 -19.19 39.44
N VAL A 241 26.50 -17.88 39.41
CA VAL A 241 27.29 -16.85 38.69
C VAL A 241 27.38 -15.55 39.52
N ALA A 242 28.56 -14.91 39.49
CA ALA A 242 29.04 -13.87 40.41
C ALA A 242 28.48 -12.43 40.17
N PRO A 243 28.53 -11.53 41.17
CA PRO A 243 27.77 -10.27 41.19
C PRO A 243 28.54 -9.05 40.67
N SER A 244 27.82 -8.04 40.15
CA SER A 244 28.36 -6.68 39.97
C SER A 244 27.46 -5.63 40.63
N LEU A 245 28.09 -4.78 41.44
CA LEU A 245 27.53 -3.77 42.34
C LEU A 245 27.06 -2.50 41.60
N PHE A 246 25.95 -1.93 42.10
CA PHE A 246 25.40 -0.63 41.71
C PHE A 246 26.04 0.51 42.53
N ALA A 247 26.40 1.62 41.85
CA ALA A 247 26.59 2.94 42.45
C ALA A 247 26.20 4.08 41.47
N SER A 248 25.71 5.18 42.05
CA SER A 248 25.06 6.39 41.47
C SER A 248 25.97 7.28 40.58
N PRO A 249 25.45 8.15 39.69
CA PRO A 249 26.15 8.64 38.51
C PRO A 249 26.85 10.00 38.72
N SER A 250 28.17 10.02 38.54
CA SER A 250 28.95 11.23 38.28
C SER A 250 29.82 11.05 37.03
N VAL A 251 29.55 11.84 35.99
CA VAL A 251 30.48 12.40 34.96
C VAL A 251 31.51 11.49 34.22
N THR A 252 31.63 10.20 34.50
CA THR A 252 32.61 9.31 33.84
C THR A 252 31.96 8.07 33.23
N ALA A 253 31.12 8.26 32.22
CA ALA A 253 30.76 7.20 31.29
C ALA A 253 30.67 7.76 29.88
N VAL A 254 31.82 7.96 29.24
CA VAL A 254 31.88 7.71 27.80
C VAL A 254 31.52 6.25 27.67
N MET A 255 30.29 5.93 27.27
CA MET A 255 29.91 4.54 27.01
C MET A 255 30.84 4.06 25.90
N ALA A 256 31.84 3.25 26.26
CA ALA A 256 32.62 2.53 25.28
C ALA A 256 31.63 1.65 24.52
N CYS A 257 31.28 2.01 23.27
CA CYS A 257 30.51 1.16 22.37
C CYS A 257 31.35 -0.09 22.08
N ASN A 258 31.45 -1.01 23.02
CA ASN A 258 32.30 -2.21 22.96
C ASN A 258 31.48 -3.49 22.75
N SER A 259 30.18 -3.34 22.51
CA SER A 259 29.27 -4.42 22.12
C SER A 259 28.24 -3.88 21.13
N TRP A 260 27.62 -4.79 20.38
CA TRP A 260 26.57 -4.48 19.43
C TRP A 260 25.39 -3.71 20.07
N ASP A 261 24.93 -4.14 21.24
CA ASP A 261 23.78 -3.53 21.91
C ASP A 261 24.08 -2.09 22.38
N LYS A 262 25.32 -1.84 22.82
CA LYS A 262 25.76 -0.48 23.18
C LYS A 262 25.88 0.42 21.95
N LEU A 263 26.36 -0.10 20.82
CA LEU A 263 26.36 0.63 19.55
C LEU A 263 24.93 1.00 19.14
N ARG A 264 24.00 0.04 19.16
CA ARG A 264 22.59 0.29 18.78
C ARG A 264 21.90 1.28 19.71
N LYS A 265 22.18 1.22 21.01
CA LYS A 265 21.71 2.22 21.96
C LYS A 265 22.26 3.61 21.63
N ALA A 266 23.57 3.74 21.41
CA ALA A 266 24.18 5.01 21.05
C ALA A 266 23.63 5.58 19.73
N GLN A 267 23.36 4.74 18.73
CA GLN A 267 22.71 5.15 17.48
C GLN A 267 21.29 5.71 17.70
N ARG A 268 20.53 5.16 18.65
CA ARG A 268 19.21 5.69 19.03
C ARG A 268 19.33 7.02 19.78
N ASP A 269 20.34 7.16 20.62
CA ASP A 269 20.60 8.38 21.40
C ASP A 269 21.12 9.53 20.50
N TYR A 270 21.78 9.20 19.39
CA TYR A 270 22.29 10.15 18.39
C TYR A 270 21.75 9.85 16.97
N PRO A 271 20.46 10.12 16.68
CA PRO A 271 19.83 9.73 15.42
C PRO A 271 20.25 10.60 14.21
N LYS A 272 20.80 11.80 14.45
CA LYS A 272 21.22 12.72 13.38
C LYS A 272 22.70 12.52 13.06
N ALA A 273 23.00 12.20 11.79
CA ALA A 273 24.34 11.88 11.31
C ALA A 273 25.41 12.90 11.73
N LYS A 274 25.12 14.21 11.62
CA LYS A 274 26.07 15.28 11.98
C LYS A 274 26.44 15.31 13.47
N PHE A 275 25.46 15.10 14.36
CA PHE A 275 25.72 15.05 15.80
C PHE A 275 26.37 13.73 16.21
N ALA A 276 25.96 12.64 15.57
CA ALA A 276 26.58 11.33 15.73
C ALA A 276 28.06 11.34 15.31
N ASP A 277 28.42 11.98 14.19
CA ASP A 277 29.82 12.09 13.77
C ASP A 277 30.67 12.82 14.80
N SER A 278 30.20 13.97 15.31
CA SER A 278 30.91 14.68 16.38
C SER A 278 31.11 13.81 17.63
N PHE A 279 30.10 13.03 18.02
CA PHE A 279 30.18 12.08 19.13
C PHE A 279 31.19 10.96 18.86
N VAL A 280 31.13 10.34 17.68
CA VAL A 280 32.01 9.23 17.27
C VAL A 280 33.46 9.71 17.19
N GLN A 281 33.73 10.87 16.60
CA GLN A 281 35.07 11.46 16.52
C GLN A 281 35.66 11.72 17.92
N LYS A 282 34.87 12.28 18.85
CA LYS A 282 35.30 12.49 20.25
C LYS A 282 35.57 11.17 20.97
N SER A 283 34.76 10.14 20.70
CA SER A 283 34.88 8.82 21.34
C SER A 283 36.09 8.04 20.80
N LEU A 284 36.36 8.11 19.49
CA LEU A 284 37.52 7.51 18.86
C LEU A 284 38.86 8.11 19.33
N LYS A 285 38.89 9.39 19.73
CA LYS A 285 40.09 9.98 20.37
C LYS A 285 40.48 9.24 21.67
N LYS A 286 39.51 8.70 22.39
CA LYS A 286 39.74 7.95 23.64
C LYS A 286 39.98 6.46 23.39
N THR A 287 39.29 5.87 22.41
CA THR A 287 39.41 4.44 22.06
C THR A 287 39.58 4.27 20.54
N PRO A 288 40.77 4.53 19.99
CA PRO A 288 40.99 4.61 18.54
C PRO A 288 40.85 3.27 17.80
N LYS A 289 41.08 2.15 18.50
CA LYS A 289 41.02 0.79 17.94
C LYS A 289 39.67 0.10 18.13
N ASN A 290 38.63 0.82 18.53
CA ASN A 290 37.32 0.21 18.79
C ASN A 290 36.60 -0.12 17.46
N PRO A 291 36.36 -1.41 17.13
CA PRO A 291 35.78 -1.80 15.85
C PRO A 291 34.34 -1.32 15.65
N PHE A 292 33.52 -1.23 16.71
CA PHE A 292 32.13 -0.76 16.61
C PHE A 292 32.04 0.74 16.33
N LEU A 293 32.91 1.55 16.96
CA LEU A 293 32.96 2.99 16.70
C LEU A 293 33.53 3.30 15.31
N LEU A 294 34.52 2.53 14.86
CA LEU A 294 35.04 2.64 13.50
C LEU A 294 34.00 2.22 12.45
N ALA A 295 33.23 1.16 12.71
CA ALA A 295 32.11 0.76 11.85
C ALA A 295 31.01 1.83 11.79
N TRP A 296 30.68 2.45 12.93
CA TRP A 296 29.72 3.56 12.95
C TRP A 296 30.24 4.80 12.21
N LYS A 297 31.55 5.10 12.32
CA LYS A 297 32.18 6.16 11.53
C LYS A 297 32.03 5.91 10.02
N ALA A 298 32.21 4.67 9.57
CA ALA A 298 32.00 4.30 8.17
C ALA A 298 30.54 4.47 7.72
N ASP A 299 29.56 4.10 8.56
CA ASP A 299 28.13 4.35 8.27
C ASP A 299 27.82 5.84 8.17
N LEU A 300 28.32 6.63 9.12
CA LEU A 300 28.15 8.08 9.11
C LEU A 300 28.82 8.73 7.90
N ALA A 301 29.95 8.22 7.44
CA ALA A 301 30.60 8.67 6.22
C ALA A 301 29.69 8.46 4.98
N LEU A 302 28.99 7.32 4.88
CA LEU A 302 28.00 7.09 3.81
C LEU A 302 26.77 8.00 3.95
N GLN A 303 26.26 8.19 5.18
CA GLN A 303 25.11 9.08 5.44
C GLN A 303 25.42 10.56 5.13
N LEU A 304 26.68 10.95 5.30
CA LEU A 304 27.18 12.30 5.00
C LEU A 304 27.76 12.41 3.57
N ASN A 305 27.51 11.40 2.71
CA ASN A 305 27.96 11.35 1.32
C ASN A 305 29.47 11.63 1.12
N GLN A 306 30.30 11.09 2.00
CA GLN A 306 31.75 11.07 1.80
C GLN A 306 32.14 10.06 0.71
N GLU A 307 33.36 10.20 0.17
CA GLU A 307 33.85 9.36 -0.93
C GLU A 307 33.74 7.84 -0.60
N PRO A 308 32.97 7.05 -1.38
CA PRO A 308 32.67 5.65 -1.05
C PRO A 308 33.91 4.75 -0.96
N LYS A 309 34.95 5.03 -1.76
CA LYS A 309 36.22 4.29 -1.71
C LYS A 309 36.88 4.39 -0.32
N ASN A 310 36.79 5.54 0.34
CA ASN A 310 37.34 5.75 1.68
C ASN A 310 36.55 4.94 2.72
N VAL A 311 35.24 4.76 2.52
CA VAL A 311 34.42 3.91 3.39
C VAL A 311 34.85 2.45 3.29
N ALA A 312 35.08 1.93 2.07
CA ALA A 312 35.59 0.58 1.88
C ALA A 312 36.95 0.35 2.58
N LEU A 313 37.86 1.33 2.50
CA LEU A 313 39.14 1.30 3.21
C LEU A 313 38.96 1.32 4.74
N GLN A 314 38.03 2.14 5.26
CA GLN A 314 37.72 2.17 6.69
C GLN A 314 37.20 0.81 7.19
N ILE A 315 36.35 0.14 6.40
CA ILE A 315 35.84 -1.20 6.74
C ILE A 315 36.98 -2.21 6.81
N GLN A 316 37.94 -2.17 5.88
CA GLN A 316 39.12 -3.03 5.94
C GLN A 316 39.96 -2.79 7.21
N GLN A 317 40.07 -1.54 7.66
CA GLN A 317 40.75 -1.21 8.93
C GLN A 317 40.01 -1.77 10.14
N VAL A 318 38.67 -1.85 10.10
CA VAL A 318 37.87 -2.47 11.17
C VAL A 318 38.20 -3.95 11.32
N TRP A 319 38.31 -4.70 10.22
CA TRP A 319 38.61 -6.14 10.23
C TRP A 319 39.99 -6.48 10.82
N GLN A 320 40.92 -5.52 10.88
CA GLN A 320 42.24 -5.68 11.49
C GLN A 320 42.22 -5.49 13.02
N GLN A 321 41.12 -5.03 13.62
CA GLN A 321 41.04 -4.78 15.06
C GLN A 321 40.58 -6.02 15.85
N SER A 322 40.98 -6.09 17.12
CA SER A 322 40.51 -7.12 18.06
C SER A 322 39.01 -6.98 18.31
N GLY A 323 38.26 -8.09 18.17
CA GLY A 323 36.80 -8.12 18.38
C GLY A 323 35.97 -7.78 17.14
N ALA A 324 36.58 -7.70 15.95
CA ALA A 324 35.89 -7.44 14.69
C ALA A 324 35.03 -8.62 14.18
N TYR A 325 35.14 -9.81 14.78
CA TYR A 325 34.50 -11.05 14.34
C TYR A 325 33.15 -11.35 15.01
N ASP A 326 32.54 -10.37 15.69
CA ASP A 326 31.15 -10.47 16.11
C ASP A 326 30.21 -10.62 14.90
N SER A 327 29.34 -11.62 14.89
CA SER A 327 28.53 -11.96 13.71
C SER A 327 27.57 -10.84 13.29
N ARG A 328 27.03 -10.08 14.25
CA ARG A 328 26.14 -8.94 13.98
C ARG A 328 26.93 -7.76 13.43
N LEU A 329 28.12 -7.51 13.96
CA LEU A 329 29.04 -6.51 13.43
C LEU A 329 29.49 -6.84 12.01
N LEU A 330 29.82 -8.10 11.71
CA LEU A 330 30.18 -8.53 10.35
C LEU A 330 29.03 -8.33 9.36
N ALA A 331 27.79 -8.69 9.74
CA ALA A 331 26.61 -8.44 8.90
C ALA A 331 26.37 -6.93 8.66
N TYR A 332 26.64 -6.08 9.66
CA TYR A 332 26.56 -4.63 9.52
C TYR A 332 27.64 -4.07 8.60
N LEU A 333 28.90 -4.51 8.75
CA LEU A 333 30.00 -4.13 7.85
C LEU A 333 29.75 -4.59 6.42
N TYR A 334 29.16 -5.78 6.24
CA TYR A 334 28.75 -6.30 4.93
C TYR A 334 27.78 -5.35 4.23
N ARG A 335 26.72 -4.91 4.92
CA ARG A 335 25.75 -3.92 4.39
C ARG A 335 26.45 -2.61 3.99
N LEU A 336 27.34 -2.09 4.83
CA LEU A 336 28.07 -0.85 4.55
C LEU A 336 28.98 -0.98 3.33
N LEU A 337 29.68 -2.12 3.20
CA LEU A 337 30.56 -2.38 2.07
C LEU A 337 29.79 -2.60 0.77
N ALA A 338 28.62 -3.25 0.82
CA ALA A 338 27.72 -3.40 -0.31
C ALA A 338 27.24 -2.04 -0.82
N GLU A 339 26.84 -1.16 0.09
CA GLU A 339 26.42 0.20 -0.25
C GLU A 339 27.57 1.04 -0.81
N ALA A 340 28.75 1.00 -0.18
CA ALA A 340 29.94 1.69 -0.68
C ALA A 340 30.35 1.20 -2.08
N THR A 341 30.28 -0.10 -2.33
CA THR A 341 30.57 -0.69 -3.66
C THR A 341 29.60 -0.16 -4.71
N ARG A 342 28.28 -0.18 -4.44
CA ARG A 342 27.26 0.36 -5.35
C ARG A 342 27.39 1.86 -5.63
N ARG A 343 27.95 2.63 -4.68
CA ARG A 343 28.22 4.06 -4.90
C ARG A 343 29.53 4.32 -5.65
N THR A 344 30.48 3.38 -5.60
CA THR A 344 31.79 3.54 -6.26
C THR A 344 31.69 3.33 -7.77
N ASP A 345 30.89 2.36 -8.21
CA ASP A 345 30.66 2.07 -9.62
C ASP A 345 29.20 2.37 -9.98
N ALA A 346 28.96 3.60 -10.44
CA ALA A 346 27.61 4.05 -10.78
C ALA A 346 27.01 3.31 -11.99
N ALA A 347 27.84 2.71 -12.85
CA ALA A 347 27.41 1.95 -14.02
C ALA A 347 27.04 0.49 -13.67
N ALA A 348 27.53 -0.05 -12.55
CA ALA A 348 27.20 -1.39 -12.10
C ALA A 348 25.76 -1.48 -11.57
N ARG A 349 24.84 -1.97 -12.41
CA ARG A 349 23.42 -2.20 -12.05
C ARG A 349 23.25 -3.25 -10.95
N CYS A 350 24.17 -4.20 -10.82
CA CYS A 350 24.15 -5.23 -9.80
C CYS A 350 25.57 -5.56 -9.30
N ILE A 351 25.67 -6.07 -8.07
CA ILE A 351 26.92 -6.54 -7.47
C ILE A 351 26.81 -8.04 -7.19
N SER A 352 27.70 -8.86 -7.77
CA SER A 352 27.63 -10.31 -7.57
C SER A 352 28.07 -10.74 -6.16
N GLY A 353 29.06 -10.06 -5.60
CA GLY A 353 29.60 -10.25 -4.26
C GLY A 353 30.56 -9.12 -3.89
N LEU A 354 31.03 -9.11 -2.65
CA LEU A 354 31.90 -8.05 -2.09
C LEU A 354 33.40 -8.37 -2.16
N GLY A 355 33.76 -9.41 -2.92
CA GLY A 355 35.14 -9.78 -3.20
C GLY A 355 35.86 -10.53 -2.07
N ASN A 356 37.10 -10.91 -2.35
CA ASN A 356 37.86 -11.88 -1.55
C ASN A 356 38.17 -11.42 -0.12
N GLU A 357 38.39 -10.11 0.10
CA GLU A 357 38.70 -9.59 1.43
C GLU A 357 37.52 -9.76 2.41
N ASN A 358 36.29 -9.57 1.92
CA ASN A 358 35.09 -9.87 2.70
C ASN A 358 35.04 -11.37 3.04
N SER A 359 35.21 -12.27 2.06
CA SER A 359 35.19 -13.72 2.30
C SER A 359 36.27 -14.16 3.31
N LYS A 360 37.47 -13.55 3.27
CA LYS A 360 38.54 -13.80 4.24
C LYS A 360 38.16 -13.40 5.67
N ALA A 361 37.43 -12.30 5.85
CA ALA A 361 36.97 -11.88 7.18
C ALA A 361 36.01 -12.90 7.81
N TRP A 362 35.02 -13.38 7.05
CA TRP A 362 34.09 -14.42 7.49
C TRP A 362 34.78 -15.77 7.74
N LEU A 363 35.72 -16.17 6.89
CA LEU A 363 36.54 -17.38 7.10
C LEU A 363 37.41 -17.27 8.37
N SER A 364 37.95 -16.09 8.65
CA SER A 364 38.76 -15.85 9.85
C SER A 364 37.91 -15.93 11.12
N ALA A 365 36.69 -15.37 11.09
CA ALA A 365 35.73 -15.55 12.17
C ALA A 365 35.37 -17.03 12.38
N ALA A 366 35.09 -17.78 11.31
CA ALA A 366 34.74 -19.19 11.37
C ALA A 366 35.82 -20.06 12.05
N LYS A 367 37.10 -19.75 11.82
CA LYS A 367 38.23 -20.47 12.45
C LYS A 367 38.28 -20.33 13.98
N THR A 368 37.65 -19.30 14.53
CA THR A 368 37.63 -19.05 15.99
C THR A 368 36.44 -19.70 16.70
N LEU A 369 35.51 -20.31 15.95
CA LEU A 369 34.22 -20.78 16.45
C LEU A 369 34.09 -22.30 16.46
N GLY A 370 33.23 -22.80 17.36
CA GLY A 370 32.77 -24.18 17.37
C GLY A 370 31.93 -24.52 16.14
N ARG A 371 31.64 -25.81 15.92
CA ARG A 371 30.94 -26.27 14.71
C ARG A 371 29.50 -25.74 14.58
N GLN A 372 28.71 -25.78 15.66
CA GLN A 372 27.35 -25.23 15.65
C GLN A 372 27.37 -23.72 15.45
N GLU A 373 28.32 -23.02 16.08
CA GLU A 373 28.52 -21.58 15.91
C GLU A 373 28.94 -21.22 14.48
N ARG A 374 29.71 -22.08 13.80
CA ARG A 374 30.03 -21.93 12.36
C ARG A 374 28.78 -22.04 11.49
N GLN A 375 27.86 -22.96 11.79
CA GLN A 375 26.59 -23.06 11.05
C GLN A 375 25.76 -21.77 11.18
N GLU A 376 25.66 -21.23 12.40
CA GLU A 376 25.00 -19.94 12.65
C GLU A 376 25.72 -18.79 11.93
N LEU A 377 27.05 -18.76 11.96
CA LEU A 377 27.85 -17.75 11.26
C LEU A 377 27.57 -17.75 9.74
N TRP A 378 27.55 -18.93 9.11
CA TRP A 378 27.24 -19.04 7.68
C TRP A 378 25.78 -18.70 7.38
N SER A 379 24.84 -19.03 8.26
CA SER A 379 23.45 -18.57 8.16
C SER A 379 23.36 -17.05 8.18
N GLN A 380 24.07 -16.38 9.11
CA GLN A 380 24.13 -14.92 9.21
C GLN A 380 24.78 -14.28 7.97
N MET A 381 25.87 -14.85 7.45
CA MET A 381 26.47 -14.38 6.19
C MET A 381 25.47 -14.52 5.03
N GLY A 382 24.77 -15.66 4.94
CA GLY A 382 23.75 -15.90 3.93
C GLY A 382 22.62 -14.88 3.99
N LYS A 383 22.11 -14.59 5.19
CA LYS A 383 21.09 -13.55 5.41
C LYS A 383 21.59 -12.17 4.96
N ALA A 384 22.82 -11.79 5.31
CA ALA A 384 23.40 -10.52 4.90
C ALA A 384 23.56 -10.42 3.37
N ALA A 385 24.10 -11.47 2.74
CA ALA A 385 24.29 -11.53 1.29
C ALA A 385 22.97 -11.48 0.53
N TRP A 386 21.95 -12.22 1.01
CA TRP A 386 20.61 -12.19 0.43
C TRP A 386 19.95 -10.82 0.55
N ARG A 387 20.07 -10.15 1.71
CA ARG A 387 19.55 -8.78 1.91
C ARG A 387 20.05 -7.82 0.86
N GLU A 388 21.34 -7.91 0.58
CA GLU A 388 22.04 -7.07 -0.39
C GLU A 388 21.96 -7.60 -1.84
N GLN A 389 21.29 -8.74 -2.08
CA GLN A 389 21.20 -9.43 -3.37
C GLN A 389 22.57 -9.76 -3.98
N CYS A 390 23.56 -10.06 -3.14
CA CYS A 390 24.88 -10.56 -3.55
C CYS A 390 24.83 -12.08 -3.68
N TRP A 391 24.40 -12.58 -4.84
CA TRP A 391 24.08 -14.01 -4.98
C TRP A 391 25.31 -14.92 -4.97
N GLU A 392 26.50 -14.43 -5.30
CA GLU A 392 27.74 -15.22 -5.18
C GLU A 392 28.16 -15.43 -3.73
N ASP A 393 28.07 -14.38 -2.91
CA ASP A 393 28.39 -14.48 -1.49
C ASP A 393 27.34 -15.34 -0.76
N PHE A 394 26.06 -15.26 -1.19
CA PHE A 394 25.01 -16.15 -0.69
C PHE A 394 25.30 -17.61 -1.06
N ARG A 395 25.62 -17.89 -2.33
CA ARG A 395 26.02 -19.22 -2.80
C ARG A 395 27.24 -19.76 -2.04
N PHE A 396 28.23 -18.90 -1.78
CA PHE A 396 29.40 -19.26 -0.98
C PHE A 396 29.00 -19.65 0.45
N ALA A 397 28.17 -18.86 1.12
CA ALA A 397 27.70 -19.14 2.47
C ALA A 397 26.93 -20.47 2.54
N VAL A 398 26.04 -20.74 1.58
CA VAL A 398 25.28 -21.99 1.50
C VAL A 398 26.21 -23.19 1.29
N ILE A 399 27.24 -23.08 0.45
CA ILE A 399 28.22 -24.17 0.25
C ILE A 399 29.00 -24.46 1.53
N GLN A 400 29.43 -23.44 2.27
CA GLN A 400 30.13 -23.65 3.54
C GLN A 400 29.20 -24.29 4.58
N TYR A 401 27.96 -23.79 4.68
CA TYR A 401 26.93 -24.38 5.52
C TYR A 401 26.70 -25.87 5.20
N SER A 402 26.53 -26.23 3.92
CA SER A 402 26.36 -27.61 3.47
C SER A 402 27.55 -28.51 3.79
N LYS A 403 28.78 -27.98 3.78
CA LYS A 403 29.98 -28.74 4.21
C LYS A 403 29.90 -29.08 5.70
N GLU A 404 29.49 -28.13 6.54
CA GLU A 404 29.34 -28.38 7.98
C GLU A 404 28.28 -29.43 8.30
N LEU A 405 27.29 -29.65 7.42
CA LEU A 405 26.28 -30.70 7.57
C LEU A 405 26.79 -32.12 7.23
N LYS A 406 27.77 -32.26 6.32
CA LYS A 406 28.24 -33.57 5.84
C LYS A 406 28.79 -34.44 6.97
N ASP A 407 29.59 -33.86 7.85
CA ASP A 407 30.18 -34.61 8.96
C ASP A 407 29.33 -34.52 10.25
N SER A 408 28.08 -34.04 10.16
CA SER A 408 27.14 -33.89 11.29
C SER A 408 26.01 -34.92 11.22
N VAL A 409 25.57 -35.40 12.39
CA VAL A 409 24.34 -36.18 12.53
C VAL A 409 23.15 -35.22 12.53
N VAL A 410 22.58 -34.98 11.36
CA VAL A 410 21.43 -34.10 11.14
C VAL A 410 20.32 -34.83 10.38
N PRO A 411 19.04 -34.50 10.60
CA PRO A 411 17.91 -35.12 9.91
C PRO A 411 18.02 -35.03 8.39
N ALA A 412 17.51 -36.04 7.68
CA ALA A 412 17.50 -36.08 6.22
C ALA A 412 16.79 -34.86 5.58
N SER A 413 15.76 -34.33 6.25
CA SER A 413 15.04 -33.12 5.84
C SER A 413 15.95 -31.90 5.75
N VAL A 414 16.86 -31.70 6.71
CA VAL A 414 17.82 -30.58 6.72
C VAL A 414 18.83 -30.71 5.58
N ARG A 415 19.26 -31.94 5.26
CA ARG A 415 20.16 -32.21 4.13
C ARG A 415 19.48 -31.93 2.79
N LYS A 416 18.21 -32.35 2.63
CA LYS A 416 17.39 -32.00 1.47
C LYS A 416 17.30 -30.48 1.32
N HIS A 417 16.92 -29.80 2.40
CA HIS A 417 16.76 -28.35 2.44
C HIS A 417 18.01 -27.61 1.98
N ALA A 418 19.18 -27.99 2.51
CA ALA A 418 20.46 -27.39 2.14
C ALA A 418 20.81 -27.65 0.66
N HIS A 419 20.53 -28.85 0.14
CA HIS A 419 20.75 -29.19 -1.27
C HIS A 419 19.91 -28.34 -2.22
N PHE A 420 18.60 -28.23 -1.97
CA PHE A 420 17.72 -27.41 -2.80
C PHE A 420 18.01 -25.91 -2.67
N THR A 421 18.38 -25.44 -1.47
CA THR A 421 18.85 -24.06 -1.27
C THR A 421 20.15 -23.80 -2.04
N GLN A 422 21.05 -24.79 -2.15
CA GLN A 422 22.26 -24.68 -2.95
C GLN A 422 21.95 -24.58 -4.45
N ILE A 423 20.96 -25.34 -4.95
CA ILE A 423 20.50 -25.23 -6.34
C ILE A 423 19.99 -23.81 -6.60
N LEU A 424 19.10 -23.31 -5.73
CA LEU A 424 18.56 -21.95 -5.83
C LEU A 424 19.66 -20.88 -5.80
N ALA A 425 20.59 -20.96 -4.83
CA ALA A 425 21.69 -20.02 -4.71
C ALA A 425 22.60 -20.02 -5.95
N THR A 426 22.83 -21.20 -6.53
CA THR A 426 23.62 -21.35 -7.76
C THR A 426 22.90 -20.77 -8.97
N GLN A 427 21.59 -20.97 -9.08
CA GLN A 427 20.76 -20.37 -10.12
C GLN A 427 20.80 -18.85 -10.06
N LEU A 428 20.53 -18.26 -8.89
CA LEU A 428 20.49 -16.80 -8.73
C LEU A 428 21.87 -16.16 -8.99
N ALA A 429 22.94 -16.83 -8.56
CA ALA A 429 24.31 -16.40 -8.87
C ALA A 429 24.58 -16.39 -10.38
N ALA A 430 24.15 -17.43 -11.09
CA ALA A 430 24.31 -17.54 -12.54
C ALA A 430 23.56 -16.42 -13.31
N GLU A 431 22.31 -16.15 -12.93
CA GLU A 431 21.47 -15.09 -13.52
C GLU A 431 22.08 -13.70 -13.32
N GLN A 432 22.66 -13.44 -12.15
CA GLN A 432 23.35 -12.17 -11.89
C GLN A 432 24.69 -12.10 -12.63
N GLN A 433 25.42 -13.20 -12.70
CA GLN A 433 26.70 -13.25 -13.38
C GLN A 433 26.56 -13.03 -14.90
N SER A 434 25.43 -13.44 -15.53
CA SER A 434 25.17 -13.15 -16.94
C SER A 434 24.94 -11.66 -17.24
N GLN A 435 24.55 -10.87 -16.24
CA GLN A 435 24.37 -9.42 -16.39
C GLN A 435 25.68 -8.64 -16.29
N LEU A 436 26.77 -9.27 -15.81
CA LEU A 436 28.05 -8.62 -15.60
C LEU A 436 28.99 -8.74 -16.82
N PRO A 437 29.76 -7.70 -17.15
CA PRO A 437 30.78 -7.76 -18.20
C PRO A 437 31.79 -8.88 -17.93
N GLY A 438 32.05 -9.75 -18.91
CA GLY A 438 32.98 -10.88 -18.78
C GLY A 438 32.45 -12.07 -17.95
N GLY A 439 31.18 -12.03 -17.53
CA GLY A 439 30.56 -13.06 -16.70
C GLY A 439 30.03 -14.30 -17.42
N GLY A 440 29.96 -14.29 -18.75
CA GLY A 440 29.26 -15.31 -19.54
C GLY A 440 29.69 -16.76 -19.24
N LEU A 441 31.00 -17.04 -19.26
CA LEU A 441 31.51 -18.40 -19.01
C LEU A 441 31.17 -18.89 -17.60
N LYS A 442 31.36 -18.03 -16.59
CA LYS A 442 31.08 -18.36 -15.20
C LYS A 442 29.59 -18.59 -14.96
N SER A 443 28.73 -17.76 -15.57
CA SER A 443 27.28 -17.91 -15.56
C SER A 443 26.86 -19.26 -16.16
N GLN A 444 27.40 -19.62 -17.33
CA GLN A 444 27.08 -20.90 -17.98
C GLN A 444 27.48 -22.11 -17.12
N ILE A 445 28.68 -22.09 -16.53
CA ILE A 445 29.14 -23.16 -15.62
C ILE A 445 28.19 -23.31 -14.43
N GLN A 446 27.69 -22.20 -13.88
CA GLN A 446 26.79 -22.22 -12.73
C GLN A 446 25.38 -22.69 -13.12
N PHE A 447 24.83 -22.27 -14.26
CA PHE A 447 23.58 -22.81 -14.80
C PHE A 447 23.65 -24.32 -14.98
N ASP A 448 24.73 -24.81 -15.59
CA ASP A 448 24.97 -26.24 -15.79
C ASP A 448 25.08 -27.00 -14.45
N LEU A 449 25.74 -26.40 -13.45
CA LEU A 449 25.85 -26.97 -12.11
C LEU A 449 24.47 -27.05 -11.42
N ALA A 450 23.67 -25.99 -11.47
CA ALA A 450 22.35 -25.96 -10.87
C ALA A 450 21.44 -27.05 -11.47
N ARG A 451 21.40 -27.18 -12.81
CA ARG A 451 20.65 -28.26 -13.48
C ARG A 451 21.19 -29.64 -13.11
N ARG A 452 22.51 -29.82 -13.06
CA ARG A 452 23.12 -31.11 -12.71
C ARG A 452 22.74 -31.57 -11.31
N LEU A 453 22.81 -30.68 -10.31
CA LEU A 453 22.42 -30.98 -8.93
C LEU A 453 20.93 -31.33 -8.80
N LEU A 454 20.10 -30.68 -9.62
CA LEU A 454 18.66 -30.93 -9.66
C LEU A 454 18.31 -32.27 -10.34
N LYS A 455 19.00 -32.61 -11.44
CA LYS A 455 18.89 -33.93 -12.07
C LYS A 455 19.34 -35.06 -11.14
N GLN A 456 20.44 -34.85 -10.42
CA GLN A 456 20.88 -35.80 -9.39
C GLN A 456 19.79 -36.06 -8.35
N ALA A 457 19.10 -35.00 -7.88
CA ALA A 457 17.96 -35.15 -6.97
C ALA A 457 16.75 -35.87 -7.63
N TYR A 458 16.52 -35.63 -8.92
CA TYR A 458 15.43 -36.27 -9.68
C TYR A 458 15.68 -37.78 -9.92
N GLU A 459 16.93 -38.17 -10.16
CA GLU A 459 17.34 -39.55 -10.43
C GLU A 459 17.68 -40.36 -9.16
N ALA A 460 17.85 -39.70 -8.02
CA ALA A 460 18.19 -40.34 -6.76
C ALA A 460 17.09 -41.32 -6.28
N PRO A 461 17.47 -42.47 -5.68
CA PRO A 461 16.51 -43.39 -5.10
C PRO A 461 15.81 -42.78 -3.87
N SER A 462 14.60 -43.26 -3.55
CA SER A 462 13.67 -42.60 -2.60
C SER A 462 14.17 -42.53 -1.15
N ASP A 463 15.12 -43.39 -0.80
CA ASP A 463 15.81 -43.46 0.49
C ASP A 463 16.89 -42.37 0.64
N GLU A 464 17.41 -41.83 -0.45
CA GLU A 464 18.39 -40.75 -0.39
C GLU A 464 17.77 -39.45 0.17
N PRO A 465 18.51 -38.71 1.03
CA PRO A 465 18.03 -37.45 1.56
C PRO A 465 17.72 -36.39 0.50
N ILE A 466 18.44 -36.39 -0.61
CA ILE A 466 18.33 -35.36 -1.67
C ILE A 466 17.22 -35.65 -2.68
N ALA A 467 16.62 -36.85 -2.66
CA ALA A 467 15.67 -37.28 -3.66
C ALA A 467 14.42 -36.38 -3.72
N CYS A 468 13.88 -36.21 -4.93
CA CYS A 468 12.55 -35.63 -5.13
C CYS A 468 11.48 -36.54 -4.49
N LYS A 469 10.55 -35.94 -3.75
CA LYS A 469 9.52 -36.66 -2.96
C LYS A 469 8.11 -36.14 -3.18
N ASP A 470 7.95 -34.88 -3.60
CA ASP A 470 6.63 -34.27 -3.76
C ASP A 470 6.56 -33.30 -4.95
N ILE A 471 5.36 -32.79 -5.22
CA ILE A 471 5.09 -31.86 -6.33
C ILE A 471 5.85 -30.53 -6.22
N ARG A 472 6.28 -30.11 -5.02
CA ARG A 472 7.06 -28.87 -4.86
C ARG A 472 8.45 -29.03 -5.47
N ASP A 473 9.06 -30.20 -5.34
CA ASP A 473 10.36 -30.49 -5.97
C ASP A 473 10.26 -30.43 -7.50
N LEU A 474 9.17 -30.99 -8.06
CA LEU A 474 8.90 -30.95 -9.51
C LEU A 474 8.59 -29.53 -10.00
N ARG A 475 7.82 -28.74 -9.24
CA ARG A 475 7.55 -27.32 -9.54
C ARG A 475 8.84 -26.50 -9.55
N PHE A 476 9.67 -26.68 -8.52
CA PHE A 476 10.98 -26.04 -8.44
C PHE A 476 11.87 -26.47 -9.62
N MET A 477 11.86 -27.75 -9.99
CA MET A 477 12.57 -28.22 -11.18
C MET A 477 12.09 -27.52 -12.45
N GLY A 478 10.78 -27.39 -12.63
CA GLY A 478 10.20 -26.68 -13.77
C GLY A 478 10.64 -25.22 -13.86
N GLU A 479 10.62 -24.51 -12.73
CA GLU A 479 11.04 -23.11 -12.64
C GLU A 479 12.52 -22.91 -13.03
N ILE A 480 13.41 -23.78 -12.54
CA ILE A 480 14.85 -23.71 -12.87
C ILE A 480 15.09 -23.98 -14.36
N PHE A 481 14.45 -24.99 -14.94
CA PHE A 481 14.63 -25.32 -16.36
C PHE A 481 14.06 -24.23 -17.28
N ALA A 482 12.89 -23.68 -16.95
CA ALA A 482 12.26 -22.62 -17.74
C ALA A 482 13.12 -21.34 -17.77
N ARG A 483 13.67 -20.94 -16.62
CA ARG A 483 14.57 -19.78 -16.50
C ARG A 483 15.85 -19.90 -17.31
N GLN A 484 16.28 -21.13 -17.59
CA GLN A 484 17.46 -21.40 -18.40
C GLN A 484 17.14 -21.70 -19.88
N GLY A 485 15.87 -21.58 -20.29
CA GLY A 485 15.43 -21.88 -21.65
C GLY A 485 15.57 -23.37 -22.01
N LYS A 486 15.37 -24.28 -21.05
CA LYS A 486 15.53 -25.74 -21.21
C LYS A 486 14.22 -26.51 -21.03
N CYS A 487 13.09 -25.92 -21.43
CA CYS A 487 11.78 -26.57 -21.33
C CYS A 487 11.69 -27.89 -22.11
N ASP A 488 12.30 -28.01 -23.29
CA ASP A 488 12.29 -29.27 -24.07
C ASP A 488 12.93 -30.43 -23.28
N GLU A 489 14.03 -30.14 -22.60
CA GLU A 489 14.76 -31.09 -21.78
C GLU A 489 13.95 -31.51 -20.54
N LEU A 490 13.28 -30.55 -19.89
CA LEU A 490 12.38 -30.79 -18.77
C LEU A 490 11.23 -31.72 -19.17
N ILE A 491 10.59 -31.44 -20.29
CA ILE A 491 9.45 -32.22 -20.78
C ILE A 491 9.87 -33.65 -21.10
N ASN A 492 11.04 -33.84 -21.71
CA ASN A 492 11.59 -35.18 -21.96
C ASN A 492 11.83 -35.98 -20.66
N LEU A 493 12.29 -35.32 -19.60
CA LEU A 493 12.48 -35.93 -18.28
C LEU A 493 11.15 -36.32 -17.61
N TRP A 494 10.11 -35.49 -17.75
CA TRP A 494 8.78 -35.79 -17.22
C TRP A 494 8.02 -36.85 -18.03
N ASN A 495 8.28 -36.95 -19.34
CA ASN A 495 7.75 -38.03 -20.17
C ASN A 495 8.38 -39.39 -19.83
N ASN A 496 9.62 -39.39 -19.32
CA ASN A 496 10.38 -40.60 -18.98
C ASN A 496 10.84 -40.57 -17.51
N PRO A 497 9.92 -40.58 -16.52
CA PRO A 497 10.30 -40.41 -15.13
C PRO A 497 10.98 -41.67 -14.55
N PRO A 498 11.95 -41.52 -13.63
CA PRO A 498 12.54 -42.63 -12.89
C PRO A 498 11.50 -43.47 -12.17
N ALA A 499 11.81 -44.74 -11.92
CA ALA A 499 10.86 -45.70 -11.33
C ALA A 499 10.25 -45.20 -10.00
N ALA A 500 11.05 -44.53 -9.16
CA ALA A 500 10.61 -43.95 -7.89
C ALA A 500 9.58 -42.82 -8.05
N LEU A 501 9.57 -42.11 -9.19
CA LEU A 501 8.72 -40.93 -9.42
C LEU A 501 7.54 -41.21 -10.35
N LYS A 502 7.46 -42.38 -11.01
CA LYS A 502 6.34 -42.76 -11.89
C LYS A 502 4.98 -42.58 -11.23
N GLY A 503 4.83 -43.05 -9.99
CA GLY A 503 3.58 -42.91 -9.23
C GLY A 503 3.23 -41.46 -8.91
N LEU A 504 4.23 -40.63 -8.57
CA LEU A 504 4.05 -39.21 -8.27
C LEU A 504 3.65 -38.42 -9.52
N VAL A 505 4.32 -38.66 -10.64
CA VAL A 505 4.03 -38.02 -11.94
C VAL A 505 2.64 -38.40 -12.43
N ALA A 506 2.25 -39.68 -12.32
CA ALA A 506 0.90 -40.13 -12.67
C ALA A 506 -0.17 -39.46 -11.79
N THR A 507 0.09 -39.35 -10.48
CA THR A 507 -0.84 -38.71 -9.53
C THR A 507 -1.06 -37.23 -9.85
N HIS A 508 -0.02 -36.51 -10.28
CA HIS A 508 -0.05 -35.07 -10.57
C HIS A 508 -0.03 -34.73 -12.07
N GLN A 509 -0.50 -35.64 -12.92
CA GLN A 509 -0.42 -35.46 -14.38
C GLN A 509 -1.09 -34.17 -14.87
N ALA A 510 -2.26 -33.80 -14.32
CA ALA A 510 -2.96 -32.57 -14.68
C ALA A 510 -2.17 -31.30 -14.30
N ASP A 511 -1.59 -31.27 -13.09
CA ASP A 511 -0.74 -30.17 -12.62
C ASP A 511 0.50 -30.03 -13.51
N LEU A 512 1.16 -31.14 -13.84
CA LEU A 512 2.33 -31.17 -14.70
C LEU A 512 1.98 -30.71 -16.12
N GLN A 513 0.82 -31.10 -16.66
CA GLN A 513 0.38 -30.66 -17.98
C GLN A 513 0.13 -29.14 -18.03
N SER A 514 -0.55 -28.58 -17.02
CA SER A 514 -0.71 -27.13 -16.88
C SER A 514 0.65 -26.43 -16.81
N MET A 515 1.61 -26.99 -16.08
CA MET A 515 2.98 -26.46 -16.02
C MET A 515 3.72 -26.56 -17.35
N ARG A 516 3.61 -27.65 -18.14
CA ARG A 516 4.25 -27.77 -19.46
C ARG A 516 3.87 -26.62 -20.38
N ILE A 517 2.58 -26.29 -20.41
CA ILE A 517 2.03 -25.19 -21.21
C ILE A 517 2.48 -23.84 -20.66
N ARG A 518 2.31 -23.60 -19.35
CA ARG A 518 2.68 -22.34 -18.70
C ARG A 518 4.18 -22.04 -18.84
N LEU A 519 5.05 -23.02 -18.57
CA LEU A 519 6.51 -22.85 -18.63
C LEU A 519 6.99 -22.64 -20.07
N SER A 520 6.39 -23.31 -21.06
CA SER A 520 6.72 -23.09 -22.49
C SER A 520 6.35 -21.68 -22.95
N ARG A 521 5.22 -21.16 -22.47
CA ARG A 521 4.77 -19.77 -22.67
C ARG A 521 5.74 -18.78 -22.01
N GLU A 522 6.07 -18.99 -20.74
CA GLU A 522 6.97 -18.13 -19.96
C GLU A 522 8.40 -18.11 -20.55
N SER A 523 8.88 -19.24 -21.08
CA SER A 523 10.18 -19.32 -21.76
C SER A 523 10.15 -18.86 -23.22
N GLN A 524 9.02 -18.36 -23.73
CA GLN A 524 8.81 -17.93 -25.12
C GLN A 524 9.17 -19.01 -26.17
N ASN A 525 9.07 -20.30 -25.83
CA ASN A 525 9.29 -21.39 -26.77
C ASN A 525 7.96 -21.71 -27.48
N TRP A 526 7.64 -20.92 -28.50
CA TRP A 526 6.36 -20.97 -29.20
C TRP A 526 6.13 -22.29 -29.94
N SER A 527 7.18 -22.92 -30.47
CA SER A 527 7.07 -24.23 -31.14
C SER A 527 6.69 -25.35 -30.16
N LEU A 528 7.30 -25.36 -28.98
CA LEU A 528 6.97 -26.32 -27.93
C LEU A 528 5.57 -26.05 -27.37
N LEU A 529 5.21 -24.78 -27.17
CA LEU A 529 3.88 -24.41 -26.72
C LEU A 529 2.79 -24.91 -27.69
N GLU A 530 3.01 -24.75 -28.99
CA GLU A 530 2.09 -25.24 -30.02
C GLU A 530 1.93 -26.77 -29.93
N SER A 531 3.03 -27.53 -29.89
CA SER A 531 2.98 -28.99 -29.88
C SER A 531 2.29 -29.54 -28.62
N GLU A 532 2.55 -28.93 -27.45
CA GLU A 532 1.93 -29.30 -26.18
C GLU A 532 0.43 -28.99 -26.14
N CYS A 533 0.03 -27.83 -26.66
CA CYS A 533 -1.39 -27.48 -26.77
C CYS A 533 -2.12 -28.42 -27.73
N LEU A 534 -1.55 -28.68 -28.92
CA LEU A 534 -2.14 -29.60 -29.89
C LEU A 534 -2.26 -31.02 -29.32
N ALA A 535 -1.22 -31.56 -28.69
CA ALA A 535 -1.27 -32.89 -28.08
C ALA A 535 -2.37 -33.00 -27.01
N THR A 536 -2.58 -31.94 -26.23
CA THR A 536 -3.64 -31.88 -25.20
C THR A 536 -5.03 -31.90 -25.85
N ILE A 537 -5.23 -31.12 -26.91
CA ILE A 537 -6.50 -31.05 -27.65
C ILE A 537 -6.79 -32.36 -28.37
N GLU A 538 -5.82 -32.93 -29.08
CA GLU A 538 -5.98 -34.19 -29.81
C GLU A 538 -6.31 -35.36 -28.87
N ASN A 539 -5.72 -35.42 -27.68
CA ASN A 539 -6.07 -36.41 -26.68
C ASN A 539 -7.53 -36.26 -26.22
N ALA A 540 -8.01 -35.02 -26.00
CA ALA A 540 -9.40 -34.78 -25.63
C ALA A 540 -10.37 -35.17 -26.76
N ILE A 541 -10.03 -34.86 -28.02
CA ILE A 541 -10.81 -35.25 -29.20
C ILE A 541 -10.84 -36.78 -29.33
N ALA A 542 -9.70 -37.45 -29.19
CA ALA A 542 -9.60 -38.91 -29.27
C ALA A 542 -10.44 -39.60 -28.19
N GLN A 543 -10.44 -39.08 -26.95
CA GLN A 543 -11.28 -39.60 -25.87
C GLN A 543 -12.77 -39.42 -26.15
N SER A 544 -13.18 -38.26 -26.68
CA SER A 544 -14.57 -38.03 -27.07
C SER A 544 -15.01 -38.82 -28.31
N ALA A 545 -14.08 -39.16 -29.21
CA ALA A 545 -14.35 -40.06 -30.34
C ALA A 545 -14.48 -41.53 -29.89
N ALA A 546 -13.70 -41.94 -28.87
CA ALA A 546 -13.76 -43.30 -28.32
C ALA A 546 -14.97 -43.53 -27.41
N ASP A 547 -15.39 -42.52 -26.65
CA ASP A 547 -16.58 -42.55 -25.79
C ASP A 547 -17.46 -41.32 -26.03
N PRO A 548 -18.65 -41.47 -26.64
CA PRO A 548 -19.60 -40.37 -26.86
C PRO A 548 -20.07 -39.67 -25.58
N ASN A 549 -19.94 -40.31 -24.41
CA ASN A 549 -20.30 -39.71 -23.12
C ASN A 549 -19.10 -39.02 -22.43
N SER A 550 -17.92 -39.04 -23.04
CA SER A 550 -16.72 -38.43 -22.49
C SER A 550 -16.88 -36.91 -22.33
N LYS A 551 -16.49 -36.41 -21.17
CA LYS A 551 -16.48 -34.97 -20.86
C LYS A 551 -15.17 -34.29 -21.23
N ALA A 552 -14.21 -34.97 -21.87
CA ALA A 552 -12.86 -34.46 -22.08
C ALA A 552 -12.82 -33.10 -22.79
N ILE A 553 -13.57 -32.93 -23.89
CA ILE A 553 -13.66 -31.64 -24.60
C ILE A 553 -14.32 -30.56 -23.72
N TRP A 554 -15.36 -30.93 -22.96
CA TRP A 554 -16.03 -30.00 -22.05
C TRP A 554 -15.09 -29.56 -20.90
N GLU A 555 -14.36 -30.49 -20.28
CA GLU A 555 -13.36 -30.20 -19.24
C GLU A 555 -12.25 -29.29 -19.77
N LEU A 556 -11.80 -29.54 -21.00
CA LEU A 556 -10.82 -28.69 -21.67
C LEU A 556 -11.34 -27.27 -21.86
N CYS A 557 -12.60 -27.09 -22.25
CA CYS A 557 -13.22 -25.77 -22.41
C CYS A 557 -13.54 -25.08 -21.08
N ALA A 558 -13.99 -25.84 -20.07
CA ALA A 558 -14.49 -25.31 -18.80
C ALA A 558 -13.37 -25.04 -17.79
N TRP A 559 -12.37 -25.91 -17.71
CA TRP A 559 -11.31 -25.86 -16.68
C TRP A 559 -9.95 -25.49 -17.24
N ASN A 560 -9.67 -25.82 -18.51
CA ASN A 560 -8.35 -25.64 -19.13
C ASN A 560 -8.41 -24.74 -20.39
N ASN A 561 -9.23 -23.69 -20.38
CA ASN A 561 -9.42 -22.82 -21.55
C ASN A 561 -8.11 -22.17 -22.05
N ASP A 562 -7.16 -21.93 -21.15
CA ASP A 562 -5.83 -21.42 -21.46
C ASP A 562 -5.13 -22.20 -22.58
N VAL A 563 -5.40 -23.52 -22.71
CA VAL A 563 -4.87 -24.37 -23.79
C VAL A 563 -5.26 -23.82 -25.17
N TRP A 564 -6.53 -23.44 -25.34
CA TRP A 564 -7.03 -22.86 -26.59
C TRP A 564 -6.41 -21.49 -26.84
N VAL A 565 -6.41 -20.61 -25.84
CA VAL A 565 -5.87 -19.25 -25.96
C VAL A 565 -4.38 -19.28 -26.33
N TYR A 566 -3.61 -20.18 -25.72
CA TYR A 566 -2.19 -20.33 -25.97
C TYR A 566 -1.90 -21.00 -27.32
N LEU A 567 -2.71 -21.97 -27.75
CA LEU A 567 -2.62 -22.53 -29.11
C LEU A 567 -2.78 -21.42 -30.16
N LEU A 568 -3.84 -20.62 -30.06
CA LEU A 568 -4.10 -19.54 -31.02
C LEU A 568 -2.97 -18.50 -31.04
N SER A 569 -2.39 -18.21 -29.88
CA SER A 569 -1.22 -17.32 -29.79
C SER A 569 0.01 -17.94 -30.48
N ALA A 570 0.27 -19.23 -30.25
CA ALA A 570 1.43 -19.91 -30.81
C ALA A 570 1.31 -20.05 -32.34
N LEU A 571 0.13 -20.42 -32.85
CA LEU A 571 -0.13 -20.51 -34.29
C LEU A 571 0.09 -19.17 -35.02
N ARG A 572 -0.29 -18.04 -34.40
CA ARG A 572 -0.04 -16.69 -34.96
C ARG A 572 1.43 -16.35 -35.11
N ILE A 573 2.30 -16.96 -34.31
CA ILE A 573 3.74 -16.70 -34.29
C ILE A 573 4.49 -17.70 -35.17
N ASN A 574 4.12 -18.98 -35.10
CA ASN A 574 4.87 -20.05 -35.76
C ASN A 574 4.49 -20.28 -37.23
N ARG A 575 3.30 -19.87 -37.66
CA ARG A 575 2.72 -20.23 -38.96
C ARG A 575 2.19 -19.02 -39.71
N SER A 576 1.95 -19.19 -41.02
CA SER A 576 1.23 -18.17 -41.80
C SER A 576 -0.24 -18.09 -41.37
N ALA A 577 -0.89 -16.95 -41.63
CA ALA A 577 -2.29 -16.74 -41.25
C ALA A 577 -3.22 -17.80 -41.87
N ASP A 578 -3.00 -18.18 -43.13
CA ASP A 578 -3.82 -19.16 -43.84
C ASP A 578 -3.64 -20.58 -43.28
N GLU A 579 -2.39 -20.99 -43.03
CA GLU A 579 -2.10 -22.28 -42.40
C GLU A 579 -2.70 -22.39 -41.00
N ALA A 580 -2.57 -21.32 -40.19
CA ALA A 580 -3.17 -21.27 -38.86
C ALA A 580 -4.71 -21.39 -38.93
N LYS A 581 -5.36 -20.72 -39.89
CA LYS A 581 -6.81 -20.80 -40.11
C LYS A 581 -7.24 -22.21 -40.52
N ILE A 582 -6.48 -22.89 -41.39
CA ILE A 582 -6.77 -24.27 -41.81
C ILE A 582 -6.74 -25.22 -40.61
N ILE A 583 -5.71 -25.14 -39.77
CA ILE A 583 -5.56 -25.99 -38.58
C ILE A 583 -6.71 -25.75 -37.60
N VAL A 584 -7.03 -24.48 -37.32
CA VAL A 584 -8.12 -24.14 -36.40
C VAL A 584 -9.47 -24.57 -36.96
N SER A 585 -9.68 -24.47 -38.28
CA SER A 585 -10.91 -24.93 -38.94
C SER A 585 -11.08 -26.45 -38.84
N ASP A 586 -10.01 -27.22 -39.01
CA ASP A 586 -10.02 -28.68 -38.85
C ASP A 586 -10.33 -29.09 -37.40
N ILE A 587 -9.64 -28.49 -36.43
CA ILE A 587 -9.88 -28.75 -35.00
C ILE A 587 -11.32 -28.36 -34.61
N LEU A 588 -11.81 -27.20 -35.08
CA LEU A 588 -13.17 -26.74 -34.83
C LEU A 588 -14.20 -27.77 -35.29
N HIS A 589 -14.06 -28.27 -36.53
CA HIS A 589 -14.96 -29.27 -37.09
C HIS A 589 -14.89 -30.60 -36.33
N ARG A 590 -13.69 -31.08 -35.99
CA ARG A 590 -13.51 -32.37 -35.27
C ARG A 590 -13.99 -32.32 -33.82
N ALA A 591 -13.81 -31.19 -33.14
CA ALA A 591 -14.17 -31.05 -31.74
C ALA A 591 -15.65 -30.65 -31.52
N PHE A 592 -16.24 -29.88 -32.42
CA PHE A 592 -17.58 -29.29 -32.22
C PHE A 592 -18.59 -29.59 -33.34
N GLY A 593 -18.15 -30.13 -34.48
CA GLY A 593 -18.99 -30.33 -35.66
C GLY A 593 -19.23 -29.04 -36.45
N THR A 594 -20.18 -29.08 -37.40
CA THR A 594 -20.55 -27.92 -38.23
C THR A 594 -21.35 -26.88 -37.44
N ASP A 595 -22.36 -27.33 -36.70
CA ASP A 595 -23.23 -26.48 -35.87
C ASP A 595 -23.26 -26.96 -34.41
N LEU A 596 -22.82 -26.10 -33.49
CA LEU A 596 -22.81 -26.42 -32.06
C LEU A 596 -24.23 -26.38 -31.47
N LYS A 597 -24.81 -27.56 -31.24
CA LYS A 597 -26.12 -27.72 -30.59
C LYS A 597 -26.10 -27.49 -29.07
N ALA A 598 -24.94 -27.62 -28.44
CA ALA A 598 -24.80 -27.49 -26.99
C ALA A 598 -25.20 -26.08 -26.49
N LYS A 599 -25.91 -26.02 -25.37
CA LYS A 599 -26.27 -24.76 -24.67
C LYS A 599 -25.27 -24.40 -23.56
N ASP A 600 -24.25 -25.21 -23.35
CA ASP A 600 -23.25 -24.97 -22.30
C ASP A 600 -22.39 -23.74 -22.61
N ARG A 601 -22.16 -22.91 -21.58
CA ARG A 601 -21.43 -21.65 -21.69
C ARG A 601 -20.00 -21.84 -22.17
N ALA A 602 -19.25 -22.79 -21.59
CA ALA A 602 -17.83 -22.95 -21.87
C ALA A 602 -17.60 -23.46 -23.30
N LEU A 603 -18.38 -24.45 -23.73
CA LEU A 603 -18.32 -24.96 -25.10
C LEU A 603 -18.62 -23.86 -26.13
N ARG A 604 -19.66 -23.04 -25.89
CA ARG A 604 -20.01 -21.94 -26.79
C ARG A 604 -18.93 -20.88 -26.89
N LEU A 605 -18.31 -20.49 -25.77
CA LEU A 605 -17.26 -19.48 -25.78
C LEU A 605 -16.02 -19.96 -26.54
N THR A 606 -15.61 -21.22 -26.34
CA THR A 606 -14.50 -21.81 -27.10
C THR A 606 -14.85 -21.86 -28.59
N TYR A 607 -16.03 -22.38 -28.95
CA TYR A 607 -16.49 -22.44 -30.34
C TYR A 607 -16.48 -21.06 -31.02
N MET A 608 -17.05 -20.05 -30.36
CA MET A 608 -17.05 -18.66 -30.87
C MET A 608 -15.62 -18.08 -30.97
N THR A 609 -14.73 -18.42 -30.04
CA THR A 609 -13.31 -17.99 -30.08
C THR A 609 -12.58 -18.56 -31.27
N LEU A 610 -12.77 -19.85 -31.57
CA LEU A 610 -12.18 -20.51 -32.74
C LEU A 610 -12.78 -19.94 -34.04
N ARG A 611 -14.11 -19.73 -34.09
CA ARG A 611 -14.77 -19.08 -35.23
C ARG A 611 -14.31 -17.65 -35.49
N LYS A 612 -14.11 -16.88 -34.42
CA LYS A 612 -13.51 -15.53 -34.47
C LYS A 612 -12.10 -15.57 -35.07
N PHE A 613 -11.29 -16.57 -34.70
CA PHE A 613 -9.93 -16.71 -35.22
C PHE A 613 -9.89 -16.99 -36.72
N ILE A 614 -10.83 -17.78 -37.24
CA ILE A 614 -10.96 -18.05 -38.69
C ILE A 614 -11.79 -16.99 -39.43
N GLU A 615 -12.11 -15.86 -38.78
CA GLU A 615 -12.87 -14.74 -39.36
C GLU A 615 -14.25 -15.12 -39.89
N ALA A 616 -14.91 -16.10 -39.27
CA ALA A 616 -16.29 -16.46 -39.60
C ALA A 616 -17.28 -15.38 -39.11
N SER A 617 -18.46 -15.31 -39.74
CA SER A 617 -19.56 -14.45 -39.25
C SER A 617 -20.04 -14.91 -37.87
N LEU A 618 -20.11 -13.98 -36.91
CA LEU A 618 -20.43 -14.23 -35.50
C LEU A 618 -21.81 -13.68 -35.06
N THR A 619 -22.56 -13.03 -35.96
CA THR A 619 -23.81 -12.35 -35.60
C THR A 619 -24.83 -13.32 -35.00
N ASP A 620 -25.06 -14.46 -35.64
CA ASP A 620 -26.02 -15.46 -35.16
C ASP A 620 -25.51 -16.23 -33.94
N ASP A 621 -24.19 -16.41 -33.81
CA ASP A 621 -23.58 -16.97 -32.61
C ASP A 621 -23.85 -16.08 -31.39
N CYS A 622 -23.67 -14.76 -31.56
CA CYS A 622 -23.95 -13.78 -30.51
C CYS A 622 -25.43 -13.77 -30.12
N LYS A 623 -26.35 -13.79 -31.10
CA LYS A 623 -27.80 -13.90 -30.84
C LYS A 623 -28.15 -15.16 -30.05
N THR A 624 -27.56 -16.29 -30.44
CA THR A 624 -27.83 -17.58 -29.78
C THR A 624 -27.23 -17.64 -28.38
N PHE A 625 -26.02 -17.09 -28.18
CA PHE A 625 -25.41 -16.98 -26.86
C PHE A 625 -26.27 -16.12 -25.93
N TRP A 626 -26.73 -14.96 -26.41
CA TRP A 626 -27.60 -14.06 -25.65
C TRP A 626 -28.91 -14.73 -25.20
N ARG A 627 -29.60 -15.44 -26.12
CA ARG A 627 -30.85 -16.17 -25.82
C ARG A 627 -30.70 -17.15 -24.65
N HIS A 628 -29.53 -17.74 -24.47
CA HIS A 628 -29.30 -18.77 -23.45
C HIS A 628 -28.58 -18.29 -22.18
N HIS A 629 -27.85 -17.16 -22.26
CA HIS A 629 -26.95 -16.74 -21.20
C HIS A 629 -27.13 -15.31 -20.72
N SER A 630 -28.08 -14.54 -21.25
CA SER A 630 -28.28 -13.13 -20.88
C SER A 630 -28.58 -12.90 -19.39
N THR A 631 -29.11 -13.91 -18.68
CA THR A 631 -29.36 -13.88 -17.24
C THR A 631 -28.12 -14.18 -16.39
N LEU A 632 -26.98 -14.54 -17.00
CA LEU A 632 -25.72 -14.77 -16.30
C LEU A 632 -24.99 -13.44 -16.04
N PRO A 633 -24.47 -13.18 -14.82
CA PRO A 633 -23.69 -11.97 -14.55
C PRO A 633 -22.47 -11.78 -15.44
N SER A 634 -21.88 -12.87 -15.95
CA SER A 634 -20.71 -12.85 -16.84
C SER A 634 -21.05 -12.59 -18.32
N CYS A 635 -22.33 -12.60 -18.71
CA CYS A 635 -22.73 -12.59 -20.13
C CYS A 635 -22.11 -11.44 -20.92
N PHE A 636 -22.13 -10.22 -20.35
CA PHE A 636 -21.49 -9.07 -20.98
C PHE A 636 -20.00 -9.31 -21.24
N THR A 637 -19.24 -9.70 -20.21
CA THR A 637 -17.79 -9.96 -20.31
C THR A 637 -17.49 -11.05 -21.34
N ASP A 638 -18.34 -12.08 -21.37
CA ASP A 638 -18.22 -13.22 -22.27
C ASP A 638 -18.43 -12.84 -23.75
N ILE A 639 -19.48 -12.06 -24.03
CA ILE A 639 -19.89 -11.73 -25.40
C ILE A 639 -19.18 -10.49 -25.97
N ARG A 640 -18.67 -9.59 -25.11
CA ARG A 640 -18.05 -8.29 -25.47
C ARG A 640 -17.05 -8.41 -26.62
N GLN A 641 -16.09 -9.32 -26.49
CA GLN A 641 -15.03 -9.50 -27.48
C GLN A 641 -15.51 -9.99 -28.86
N PHE A 642 -16.72 -10.53 -28.95
CA PHE A 642 -17.34 -11.00 -30.20
C PHE A 642 -18.20 -9.89 -30.81
N VAL A 643 -18.92 -9.13 -29.99
CA VAL A 643 -19.70 -7.95 -30.43
C VAL A 643 -18.78 -6.88 -31.02
N GLU A 644 -17.60 -6.67 -30.43
CA GLU A 644 -16.66 -5.64 -30.87
C GLU A 644 -16.15 -5.83 -32.31
N VAL A 645 -16.02 -7.09 -32.76
CA VAL A 645 -15.50 -7.44 -34.09
C VAL A 645 -16.59 -7.57 -35.17
N LEU A 646 -17.86 -7.34 -34.84
CA LEU A 646 -18.94 -7.40 -35.83
C LEU A 646 -18.86 -6.21 -36.79
N THR A 647 -18.59 -6.51 -38.06
CA THR A 647 -18.58 -5.56 -39.19
C THR A 647 -19.68 -5.91 -40.20
N GLY A 648 -20.40 -4.93 -40.72
CA GLY A 648 -21.38 -5.11 -41.81
C GLY A 648 -20.91 -4.47 -43.13
N ALA A 649 -21.74 -4.57 -44.19
CA ALA A 649 -21.53 -3.84 -45.45
C ALA A 649 -21.56 -2.30 -45.28
N SER A 650 -22.14 -1.83 -44.17
CA SER A 650 -21.88 -0.54 -43.54
C SER A 650 -21.21 -0.79 -42.18
N GLU A 651 -20.32 0.11 -41.73
CA GLU A 651 -19.63 0.00 -40.43
C GLU A 651 -20.60 -0.18 -39.23
N PHE A 652 -21.89 0.11 -39.43
CA PHE A 652 -22.96 0.02 -38.43
C PHE A 652 -23.74 -1.31 -38.45
N GLY A 653 -23.68 -2.11 -39.52
CA GLY A 653 -24.68 -3.15 -39.82
C GLY A 653 -24.80 -4.27 -38.77
N GLY A 654 -23.70 -4.94 -38.41
CA GLY A 654 -23.74 -6.09 -37.49
C GLY A 654 -24.09 -5.72 -36.04
N LYS A 655 -23.57 -4.58 -35.56
CA LYS A 655 -23.85 -4.08 -34.20
C LYS A 655 -25.26 -3.51 -34.08
N ALA A 656 -25.76 -2.81 -35.10
CA ALA A 656 -27.13 -2.31 -35.14
C ALA A 656 -28.15 -3.46 -35.19
N GLN A 657 -27.90 -4.49 -36.00
CA GLN A 657 -28.75 -5.68 -36.04
C GLN A 657 -28.82 -6.38 -34.69
N LEU A 658 -27.70 -6.47 -33.95
CA LEU A 658 -27.72 -7.01 -32.59
C LEU A 658 -28.46 -6.10 -31.61
N PHE A 659 -28.25 -4.79 -31.70
CA PHE A 659 -28.93 -3.83 -30.86
C PHE A 659 -30.45 -3.89 -31.04
N GLU A 660 -30.94 -3.89 -32.29
CA GLU A 660 -32.36 -4.06 -32.61
C GLU A 660 -32.88 -5.40 -32.08
N TYR A 661 -32.13 -6.48 -32.33
CA TYR A 661 -32.50 -7.82 -31.88
C TYR A 661 -32.64 -7.93 -30.35
N PHE A 662 -31.71 -7.35 -29.58
CA PHE A 662 -31.79 -7.34 -28.12
C PHE A 662 -32.95 -6.49 -27.59
N ASN A 663 -33.43 -5.53 -28.38
CA ASN A 663 -34.61 -4.72 -28.07
C ASN A 663 -35.93 -5.37 -28.51
N SER A 664 -35.93 -6.22 -29.54
CA SER A 664 -37.16 -6.68 -30.20
C SER A 664 -37.61 -8.11 -29.85
N GLU A 665 -36.70 -9.00 -29.46
CA GLU A 665 -37.06 -10.41 -29.16
C GLU A 665 -37.36 -10.67 -27.68
N LEU A 666 -38.53 -11.26 -27.41
CA LEU A 666 -38.84 -11.91 -26.14
C LEU A 666 -38.01 -13.19 -25.99
N ILE A 667 -37.37 -13.38 -24.83
CA ILE A 667 -36.52 -14.56 -24.63
C ILE A 667 -37.41 -15.79 -24.39
N PRO A 668 -37.12 -16.94 -25.01
CA PRO A 668 -37.86 -18.17 -24.74
C PRO A 668 -37.84 -18.53 -23.24
N GLY A 669 -39.02 -18.58 -22.62
CA GLY A 669 -39.17 -18.87 -21.18
C GLY A 669 -38.95 -17.67 -20.26
N GLU A 670 -38.94 -16.44 -20.80
CA GLU A 670 -38.84 -15.19 -20.02
C GLU A 670 -39.94 -15.05 -18.95
N ASP A 671 -41.13 -15.60 -19.19
CA ASP A 671 -42.20 -15.67 -18.19
C ASP A 671 -41.76 -16.39 -16.91
N ASN A 672 -40.86 -17.37 -17.04
CA ASN A 672 -40.30 -18.15 -15.94
C ASN A 672 -39.10 -17.48 -15.26
N PHE A 673 -38.66 -16.31 -15.73
CA PHE A 673 -37.53 -15.61 -15.10
C PHE A 673 -37.88 -15.22 -13.68
N THR A 674 -36.98 -15.55 -12.75
CA THR A 674 -37.05 -14.96 -11.43
C THR A 674 -36.82 -13.44 -11.53
N GLN A 675 -37.22 -12.69 -10.51
CA GLN A 675 -36.94 -11.25 -10.46
C GLN A 675 -35.42 -10.96 -10.63
N LYS A 676 -34.58 -11.83 -10.08
CA LYS A 676 -33.12 -11.74 -10.19
C LYS A 676 -32.61 -11.97 -11.61
N ASP A 677 -33.22 -12.91 -12.34
CA ASP A 677 -32.88 -13.18 -13.73
C ASP A 677 -33.22 -11.99 -14.63
N ARG A 678 -34.42 -11.40 -14.45
CA ARG A 678 -34.82 -10.17 -15.15
C ARG A 678 -33.87 -9.02 -14.86
N GLN A 679 -33.51 -8.83 -13.58
CA GLN A 679 -32.55 -7.80 -13.19
C GLN A 679 -31.19 -8.00 -13.89
N THR A 680 -30.64 -9.21 -13.85
CA THR A 680 -29.33 -9.50 -14.44
C THR A 680 -29.36 -9.35 -15.97
N HIS A 681 -30.46 -9.77 -16.60
CA HIS A 681 -30.70 -9.57 -18.03
C HIS A 681 -30.68 -8.08 -18.41
N CYS A 682 -31.46 -7.25 -17.71
CA CYS A 682 -31.50 -5.80 -17.93
C CYS A 682 -30.14 -5.13 -17.70
N GLU A 683 -29.42 -5.53 -16.65
CA GLU A 683 -28.07 -5.03 -16.37
C GLU A 683 -27.09 -5.35 -17.51
N ASN A 684 -27.12 -6.57 -18.05
CA ASN A 684 -26.29 -6.94 -19.20
C ASN A 684 -26.70 -6.20 -20.48
N PHE A 685 -28.00 -5.98 -20.66
CA PHE A 685 -28.53 -5.22 -21.80
C PHE A 685 -28.04 -3.77 -21.79
N GLN A 686 -28.03 -3.13 -20.62
CA GLN A 686 -27.49 -1.77 -20.46
C GLN A 686 -25.99 -1.70 -20.76
N LYS A 687 -25.18 -2.66 -20.27
CA LYS A 687 -23.74 -2.71 -20.56
C LYS A 687 -23.49 -2.85 -22.06
N LEU A 688 -24.24 -3.72 -22.75
CA LEU A 688 -24.12 -3.89 -24.20
C LEU A 688 -24.59 -2.66 -24.98
N THR A 689 -25.67 -2.02 -24.54
CA THR A 689 -26.15 -0.77 -25.14
C THR A 689 -25.07 0.31 -25.05
N PHE A 690 -24.46 0.47 -23.87
CA PHE A 690 -23.35 1.41 -23.68
C PHE A 690 -22.14 1.04 -24.55
N LEU A 691 -21.73 -0.23 -24.60
CA LEU A 691 -20.66 -0.71 -25.48
C LEU A 691 -20.92 -0.35 -26.95
N ILE A 692 -22.12 -0.67 -27.46
CA ILE A 692 -22.48 -0.44 -28.86
C ILE A 692 -22.45 1.06 -29.15
N VAL A 693 -23.15 1.87 -28.35
CA VAL A 693 -23.23 3.33 -28.52
C VAL A 693 -21.85 3.99 -28.44
N ALA A 694 -21.04 3.62 -27.45
CA ALA A 694 -19.71 4.17 -27.25
C ALA A 694 -18.68 3.68 -28.29
N SER A 695 -18.88 2.50 -28.90
CA SER A 695 -17.98 1.93 -29.90
C SER A 695 -18.17 2.46 -31.32
N VAL A 696 -19.22 3.26 -31.56
CA VAL A 696 -19.48 3.85 -32.86
C VAL A 696 -18.95 5.29 -32.88
N GLY A 697 -18.08 5.59 -33.85
CA GLY A 697 -17.49 6.91 -34.05
C GLY A 697 -18.50 8.03 -34.32
N ALA A 698 -18.11 9.27 -33.96
CA ALA A 698 -18.92 10.49 -34.09
C ALA A 698 -19.40 10.79 -35.51
N THR A 699 -18.67 10.32 -36.54
CA THR A 699 -19.01 10.44 -37.96
C THR A 699 -20.32 9.73 -38.30
N VAL A 700 -20.59 8.59 -37.67
CA VAL A 700 -21.80 7.79 -37.93
C VAL A 700 -23.02 8.41 -37.26
N TRP A 701 -22.84 9.05 -36.12
CA TRP A 701 -23.91 9.76 -35.41
C TRP A 701 -24.27 11.12 -36.02
N GLN A 702 -23.60 11.56 -37.10
CA GLN A 702 -23.85 12.84 -37.78
C GLN A 702 -23.89 14.04 -36.80
N GLY A 703 -23.07 14.01 -35.74
CA GLY A 703 -23.08 15.04 -34.68
C GLY A 703 -24.21 14.95 -33.65
N GLN A 704 -25.07 13.91 -33.69
CA GLN A 704 -26.15 13.69 -32.71
C GLN A 704 -25.72 12.86 -31.49
N GLN A 705 -24.43 12.50 -31.37
CA GLN A 705 -23.91 11.67 -30.29
C GLN A 705 -24.29 12.17 -28.87
N PRO A 706 -24.28 13.48 -28.54
CA PRO A 706 -24.72 13.96 -27.23
C PRO A 706 -26.17 13.59 -26.91
N LYS A 707 -27.08 13.68 -27.89
CA LYS A 707 -28.51 13.32 -27.70
C LYS A 707 -28.69 11.82 -27.45
N VAL A 708 -27.96 10.98 -28.19
CA VAL A 708 -27.99 9.53 -27.99
C VAL A 708 -27.48 9.16 -26.59
N LEU A 709 -26.41 9.81 -26.13
CA LEU A 709 -25.90 9.64 -24.77
C LEU A 709 -26.90 10.10 -23.71
N GLU A 710 -27.62 11.21 -23.92
CA GLU A 710 -28.70 11.67 -23.04
C GLU A 710 -29.87 10.65 -22.96
N ASP A 711 -30.23 10.01 -24.07
CA ASP A 711 -31.27 8.97 -24.08
C ASP A 711 -30.83 7.71 -23.33
N VAL A 712 -29.57 7.27 -23.53
CA VAL A 712 -29.01 6.14 -22.76
C VAL A 712 -28.93 6.49 -21.27
N LEU A 713 -28.60 7.74 -20.91
CA LEU A 713 -28.60 8.22 -19.53
C LEU A 713 -30.01 8.11 -18.93
N ARG A 714 -31.06 8.53 -19.67
CA ARG A 714 -32.45 8.41 -19.22
C ARG A 714 -32.85 6.96 -18.95
N VAL A 715 -32.51 6.06 -19.87
CA VAL A 715 -32.78 4.62 -19.72
C VAL A 715 -32.02 4.02 -18.53
N ALA A 716 -30.76 4.42 -18.31
CA ALA A 716 -29.97 3.95 -17.18
C ALA A 716 -30.59 4.42 -15.84
N CYS A 717 -30.93 5.71 -15.74
CA CYS A 717 -31.53 6.30 -14.53
C CYS A 717 -32.92 5.76 -14.19
N GLY A 718 -33.72 5.41 -15.21
CA GLY A 718 -35.07 4.85 -15.03
C GLY A 718 -35.10 3.36 -14.63
N PHE A 719 -33.96 2.71 -14.47
CA PHE A 719 -33.89 1.29 -14.12
C PHE A 719 -34.20 1.04 -12.64
N ASP A 720 -35.10 0.10 -12.36
CA ASP A 720 -35.49 -0.25 -10.98
C ASP A 720 -34.29 -0.61 -10.07
N GLY A 721 -33.24 -1.22 -10.64
CA GLY A 721 -32.01 -1.59 -9.93
C GLY A 721 -30.94 -0.49 -9.87
N PHE A 722 -31.23 0.75 -10.27
CA PHE A 722 -30.24 1.83 -10.37
C PHE A 722 -29.49 2.11 -9.05
N HIS A 723 -30.23 2.14 -7.94
CA HIS A 723 -29.69 2.41 -6.61
C HIS A 723 -29.02 1.19 -5.94
N SER A 724 -29.05 0.02 -6.59
CA SER A 724 -28.45 -1.17 -5.99
C SER A 724 -26.91 -1.07 -5.92
N PRO A 725 -26.28 -1.63 -4.86
CA PRO A 725 -24.83 -1.72 -4.79
C PRO A 725 -24.27 -2.49 -6.00
N ASN A 726 -23.19 -2.01 -6.60
CA ASN A 726 -22.56 -2.57 -7.81
C ASN A 726 -23.43 -2.53 -9.08
N SER A 727 -24.58 -1.84 -9.06
CA SER A 727 -25.41 -1.62 -10.26
C SER A 727 -24.59 -1.03 -11.41
N PRO A 728 -24.52 -1.71 -12.58
CA PRO A 728 -23.89 -1.18 -13.79
C PRO A 728 -24.53 0.12 -14.27
N ALA A 729 -25.84 0.27 -14.10
CA ALA A 729 -26.60 1.45 -14.51
C ALA A 729 -26.04 2.74 -13.89
N GLY A 730 -25.70 2.69 -12.60
CA GLY A 730 -25.12 3.83 -11.88
C GLY A 730 -23.74 4.23 -12.42
N TYR A 731 -22.88 3.26 -12.72
CA TYR A 731 -21.57 3.51 -13.35
C TYR A 731 -21.72 4.07 -14.76
N ILE A 732 -22.59 3.47 -15.58
CA ILE A 732 -22.86 3.92 -16.95
C ILE A 732 -23.36 5.37 -16.96
N ALA A 733 -24.31 5.72 -16.08
CA ALA A 733 -24.82 7.08 -15.96
C ALA A 733 -23.71 8.09 -15.63
N ILE A 734 -22.82 7.75 -14.68
CA ILE A 734 -21.65 8.59 -14.35
C ILE A 734 -20.72 8.70 -15.56
N TYR A 735 -20.38 7.59 -16.23
CA TYR A 735 -19.47 7.59 -17.37
C TYR A 735 -20.02 8.40 -18.56
N ILE A 736 -21.33 8.35 -18.80
CA ILE A 736 -21.97 9.17 -19.84
C ILE A 736 -21.80 10.66 -19.51
N LEU A 737 -22.04 11.08 -18.27
CA LEU A 737 -21.84 12.48 -17.85
C LEU A 737 -20.37 12.90 -18.00
N LEU A 738 -19.42 12.00 -17.71
CA LEU A 738 -17.98 12.26 -17.91
C LEU A 738 -17.61 12.33 -19.40
N GLN A 739 -18.19 11.49 -20.26
CA GLN A 739 -17.99 11.54 -21.71
C GLN A 739 -18.52 12.84 -22.30
N LEU A 740 -19.73 13.26 -21.91
CA LEU A 740 -20.30 14.55 -22.30
C LEU A 740 -19.43 15.71 -21.81
N HIS A 741 -18.96 15.66 -20.56
CA HIS A 741 -18.04 16.66 -20.02
C HIS A 741 -16.75 16.73 -20.83
N HIS A 742 -16.14 15.57 -21.13
CA HIS A 742 -14.91 15.48 -21.91
C HIS A 742 -15.08 16.05 -23.33
N GLY A 743 -16.20 15.79 -23.99
CA GLY A 743 -16.53 16.38 -25.29
C GLY A 743 -16.56 17.91 -25.24
N VAL A 744 -17.27 18.48 -24.26
CA VAL A 744 -17.33 19.94 -24.05
C VAL A 744 -15.93 20.53 -23.76
N MET A 745 -15.14 19.87 -22.90
CA MET A 745 -13.80 20.34 -22.58
C MET A 745 -12.85 20.30 -23.79
N HIS A 746 -13.04 19.37 -24.73
CA HIS A 746 -12.23 19.29 -25.96
C HIS A 746 -12.61 20.35 -27.00
N GLU A 747 -13.91 20.62 -27.18
CA GLU A 747 -14.39 21.64 -28.12
C GLU A 747 -13.99 23.06 -27.69
N ASP A 748 -13.95 23.33 -26.38
CA ASP A 748 -13.56 24.64 -25.82
C ASP A 748 -12.05 24.86 -25.68
N GLN A 749 -11.19 23.89 -26.06
CA GLN A 749 -9.71 24.06 -26.02
C GLN A 749 -9.19 25.21 -26.90
N ALA A 750 -10.01 25.70 -27.84
CA ALA A 750 -9.68 26.85 -28.68
C ALA A 750 -9.62 28.19 -27.93
N VAL A 751 -10.02 28.27 -26.65
CA VAL A 751 -10.07 29.53 -25.88
C VAL A 751 -8.98 29.59 -24.79
N HIS A 752 -7.79 30.03 -25.23
CA HIS A 752 -6.69 30.67 -24.48
C HIS A 752 -6.03 29.91 -23.30
N PRO A 753 -4.67 29.87 -23.21
CA PRO A 753 -3.93 29.16 -22.13
C PRO A 753 -4.10 29.71 -20.70
N PHE A 754 -4.91 30.75 -20.51
CA PHE A 754 -5.29 31.32 -19.21
C PHE A 754 -6.77 31.77 -19.19
N GLY A 755 -7.59 31.29 -20.13
CA GLY A 755 -9.03 31.54 -20.17
C GLY A 755 -9.79 30.59 -19.25
N ASN A 756 -10.90 31.05 -18.68
CA ASN A 756 -11.74 30.34 -17.71
C ASN A 756 -11.83 28.83 -17.95
N THR A 757 -11.65 28.02 -16.89
CA THR A 757 -12.03 26.61 -16.94
C THR A 757 -13.47 26.51 -17.46
N PRO A 758 -13.73 25.82 -18.58
CA PRO A 758 -15.08 25.72 -19.12
C PRO A 758 -16.01 25.15 -18.05
N ASN A 759 -17.28 25.55 -18.09
CA ASN A 759 -18.16 25.36 -16.94
C ASN A 759 -18.25 23.87 -16.55
N SER A 760 -17.84 23.54 -15.33
CA SER A 760 -17.74 22.16 -14.82
C SER A 760 -19.10 21.54 -14.44
N ARG A 761 -20.22 22.00 -15.03
CA ARG A 761 -21.59 21.56 -14.69
C ARG A 761 -21.79 20.06 -14.83
N LEU A 762 -21.32 19.48 -15.94
CA LEU A 762 -21.46 18.04 -16.21
C LEU A 762 -20.60 17.20 -15.24
N LEU A 763 -19.39 17.67 -14.91
CA LEU A 763 -18.56 17.05 -13.89
C LEU A 763 -19.21 17.16 -12.49
N LEU A 764 -19.84 18.29 -12.18
CA LEU A 764 -20.60 18.50 -10.95
C LEU A 764 -21.80 17.55 -10.85
N GLN A 765 -22.55 17.39 -11.94
CA GLN A 765 -23.64 16.40 -12.06
C GLN A 765 -23.13 14.98 -11.83
N ALA A 766 -22.05 14.57 -12.51
CA ALA A 766 -21.43 13.25 -12.35
C ALA A 766 -20.97 13.00 -10.91
N THR A 767 -20.33 14.00 -10.30
CA THR A 767 -19.80 13.89 -8.93
C THR A 767 -20.91 13.81 -7.90
N MET A 768 -21.96 14.63 -8.03
CA MET A 768 -23.11 14.59 -7.12
C MET A 768 -23.92 13.30 -7.27
N LEU A 769 -24.06 12.78 -8.49
CA LEU A 769 -24.66 11.46 -8.72
C LEU A 769 -23.84 10.35 -8.05
N ALA A 770 -22.52 10.34 -8.23
CA ALA A 770 -21.64 9.36 -7.58
C ALA A 770 -21.76 9.42 -6.05
N ARG A 771 -21.79 10.64 -5.48
CA ARG A 771 -22.03 10.88 -4.06
C ARG A 771 -23.40 10.38 -3.59
N HIS A 772 -24.44 10.61 -4.37
CA HIS A 772 -25.79 10.16 -4.05
C HIS A 772 -25.87 8.63 -4.01
N LEU A 773 -25.33 7.97 -5.04
CA LEU A 773 -25.31 6.50 -5.10
C LEU A 773 -24.51 5.86 -3.96
N VAL A 774 -23.42 6.49 -3.52
CA VAL A 774 -22.70 6.06 -2.31
C VAL A 774 -23.56 6.23 -1.06
N ALA A 775 -24.37 7.29 -0.95
CA ALA A 775 -25.29 7.46 0.17
C ALA A 775 -26.39 6.41 0.21
N CYS A 776 -26.98 6.07 -0.94
CA CYS A 776 -28.05 5.08 -1.07
C CYS A 776 -27.62 3.66 -0.69
N ASP A 777 -26.33 3.35 -0.74
CA ASP A 777 -25.75 2.11 -0.20
C ASP A 777 -25.73 2.14 1.34
N THR A 778 -26.87 1.87 1.97
CA THR A 778 -27.06 1.96 3.44
C THR A 778 -26.50 0.77 4.22
N LYS A 779 -26.23 -0.36 3.56
CA LYS A 779 -25.74 -1.61 4.18
C LYS A 779 -24.20 -1.65 4.16
N ASP A 780 -23.56 -0.84 5.00
CA ASP A 780 -22.09 -0.82 5.19
C ASP A 780 -21.21 -0.33 4.03
N LYS A 781 -21.80 0.34 3.01
CA LYS A 781 -21.06 0.83 1.84
C LYS A 781 -20.34 -0.32 1.12
N GLN A 782 -21.11 -1.32 0.69
CA GLN A 782 -20.62 -2.53 0.02
C GLN A 782 -19.92 -2.22 -1.32
N ASP A 783 -20.36 -1.20 -2.05
CA ASP A 783 -19.75 -0.79 -3.33
C ASP A 783 -18.52 0.11 -3.12
N ARG A 784 -17.41 -0.53 -2.74
CA ARG A 784 -16.12 0.16 -2.50
C ARG A 784 -15.54 0.81 -3.76
N PRO A 785 -15.59 0.21 -4.96
CA PRO A 785 -15.13 0.87 -6.17
C PRO A 785 -15.91 2.15 -6.48
N ARG A 786 -17.21 2.19 -6.20
CA ARG A 786 -18.02 3.41 -6.36
C ARG A 786 -17.65 4.48 -5.35
N ALA A 787 -17.30 4.11 -4.12
CA ALA A 787 -16.76 5.05 -3.15
C ALA A 787 -15.42 5.64 -3.60
N LEU A 788 -14.53 4.84 -4.21
CA LEU A 788 -13.27 5.33 -4.78
C LEU A 788 -13.52 6.25 -5.99
N LEU A 789 -14.47 5.88 -6.86
CA LEU A 789 -14.89 6.69 -8.00
C LEU A 789 -15.41 8.04 -7.51
N ALA A 790 -16.32 8.04 -6.54
CA ALA A 790 -16.82 9.26 -5.93
C ALA A 790 -15.67 10.10 -5.34
N ALA A 791 -14.75 9.50 -4.57
CA ALA A 791 -13.61 10.21 -4.02
C ALA A 791 -12.77 10.92 -5.10
N ARG A 792 -12.48 10.22 -6.20
CA ARG A 792 -11.72 10.78 -7.33
C ARG A 792 -12.46 11.90 -8.05
N LEU A 793 -13.77 11.76 -8.27
CA LEU A 793 -14.58 12.81 -8.89
C LEU A 793 -14.68 14.08 -8.03
N HIS A 794 -14.80 13.94 -6.71
CA HIS A 794 -14.71 15.10 -5.81
C HIS A 794 -13.34 15.77 -5.88
N LEU A 795 -12.25 14.99 -6.01
CA LEU A 795 -10.93 15.58 -6.24
C LEU A 795 -10.85 16.34 -7.55
N ASN A 796 -11.45 15.86 -8.65
CA ASN A 796 -11.47 16.60 -9.92
C ASN A 796 -12.14 17.98 -9.79
N LEU A 797 -13.14 18.11 -8.91
CA LEU A 797 -13.76 19.39 -8.55
C LEU A 797 -12.96 20.21 -7.52
N GLY A 798 -11.85 19.69 -6.98
CA GLY A 798 -11.10 20.34 -5.91
C GLY A 798 -11.79 20.27 -4.54
N LEU A 799 -12.62 19.25 -4.30
CA LEU A 799 -13.41 19.08 -3.07
C LEU A 799 -12.78 18.04 -2.12
N GLY A 800 -11.63 18.37 -1.54
CA GLY A 800 -10.84 17.46 -0.70
C GLY A 800 -11.60 16.89 0.51
N LYS A 801 -12.35 17.70 1.25
CA LYS A 801 -13.07 17.23 2.45
C LYS A 801 -14.09 16.15 2.10
N SER A 802 -14.89 16.38 1.06
CA SER A 802 -15.85 15.38 0.56
C SER A 802 -15.14 14.17 -0.06
N ALA A 803 -14.03 14.38 -0.77
CA ALA A 803 -13.24 13.29 -1.35
C ALA A 803 -12.71 12.32 -0.29
N PHE A 804 -12.07 12.82 0.77
CA PHE A 804 -11.51 11.96 1.83
C PHE A 804 -12.59 11.29 2.67
N LYS A 805 -13.78 11.90 2.80
CA LYS A 805 -14.96 11.24 3.37
C LYS A 805 -15.38 10.03 2.54
N MET A 806 -15.44 10.17 1.21
CA MET A 806 -15.73 9.04 0.32
C MET A 806 -14.61 7.99 0.34
N TYR A 807 -13.35 8.43 0.34
CA TYR A 807 -12.18 7.56 0.41
C TYR A 807 -12.20 6.69 1.67
N GLY A 808 -12.65 7.23 2.81
CA GLY A 808 -12.82 6.46 4.05
C GLY A 808 -13.76 5.26 3.91
N TYR A 809 -14.75 5.30 3.00
CA TYR A 809 -15.65 4.18 2.74
C TYR A 809 -15.02 3.06 1.91
N THR A 810 -13.90 3.31 1.22
CA THR A 810 -13.18 2.27 0.46
C THR A 810 -12.56 1.20 1.35
N LYS A 811 -12.24 1.54 2.61
CA LYS A 811 -11.63 0.65 3.60
C LYS A 811 -10.35 -0.05 3.08
N CYS A 812 -9.52 0.65 2.32
CA CYS A 812 -8.25 0.11 1.80
C CYS A 812 -7.34 -0.38 2.94
N LYS A 813 -6.85 -1.62 2.84
CA LYS A 813 -5.88 -2.22 3.77
C LYS A 813 -4.74 -2.88 2.97
N GLU A 814 -3.52 -2.85 3.52
CA GLU A 814 -2.34 -3.56 2.99
C GLU A 814 -2.16 -3.36 1.47
N MET A 815 -2.28 -4.43 0.67
CA MET A 815 -2.05 -4.39 -0.78
C MET A 815 -2.98 -3.41 -1.50
N LEU A 816 -4.21 -3.20 -1.02
CA LEU A 816 -5.11 -2.21 -1.63
C LEU A 816 -4.62 -0.78 -1.44
N VAL A 817 -3.93 -0.48 -0.34
CA VAL A 817 -3.29 0.83 -0.15
C VAL A 817 -2.19 1.02 -1.19
N HIS A 818 -1.44 -0.03 -1.49
CA HIS A 818 -0.36 -0.01 -2.48
C HIS A 818 -0.86 0.21 -3.92
N THR A 819 -2.00 -0.39 -4.29
CA THR A 819 -2.51 -0.36 -5.67
C THR A 819 -3.56 0.72 -5.93
N LEU A 820 -4.31 1.19 -4.92
CA LEU A 820 -5.45 2.11 -5.09
C LEU A 820 -5.24 3.51 -4.50
N SER A 821 -4.35 3.69 -3.53
CA SER A 821 -4.12 5.02 -2.95
C SER A 821 -3.67 6.09 -3.96
N PRO A 822 -2.96 5.78 -5.07
CA PRO A 822 -2.57 6.79 -6.05
C PRO A 822 -3.74 7.55 -6.70
N TYR A 823 -4.94 6.97 -6.79
CA TYR A 823 -6.12 7.68 -7.30
C TYR A 823 -6.48 8.90 -6.44
N VAL A 824 -6.20 8.86 -5.13
CA VAL A 824 -6.52 9.94 -4.18
C VAL A 824 -5.27 10.75 -3.79
N LEU A 825 -4.11 10.08 -3.66
CA LEU A 825 -2.91 10.68 -3.08
C LEU A 825 -1.92 11.25 -4.11
N SER A 826 -2.04 10.91 -5.40
CA SER A 826 -1.17 11.52 -6.42
C SER A 826 -1.54 12.99 -6.66
N ARG A 827 -0.53 13.85 -6.82
CA ARG A 827 -0.66 15.32 -6.93
C ARG A 827 -1.46 15.99 -5.80
N ILE A 828 -1.63 15.32 -4.66
CA ILE A 828 -2.39 15.89 -3.53
C ILE A 828 -1.67 17.11 -2.92
N SER A 829 -0.34 17.20 -3.04
CA SER A 829 0.44 18.38 -2.68
C SER A 829 0.09 19.62 -3.51
N LEU A 830 -0.41 19.42 -4.73
CA LEU A 830 -0.81 20.46 -5.66
C LEU A 830 -2.30 20.80 -5.60
N THR A 831 -3.07 20.15 -4.74
CA THR A 831 -4.51 20.43 -4.61
C THR A 831 -4.91 20.67 -3.16
N HIS A 832 -4.49 19.81 -2.23
CA HIS A 832 -4.88 19.84 -0.83
C HIS A 832 -3.69 19.59 0.13
N PRO A 833 -2.62 20.39 0.07
CA PRO A 833 -1.50 20.27 1.02
C PRO A 833 -1.91 20.64 2.46
N PHE A 834 -2.93 21.48 2.62
CA PHE A 834 -3.54 21.81 3.91
C PHE A 834 -4.86 21.04 4.06
N GLY A 835 -4.91 20.16 5.06
CA GLY A 835 -6.08 19.36 5.37
C GLY A 835 -7.21 20.16 6.03
N ALA A 836 -8.28 19.46 6.40
CA ALA A 836 -9.41 20.00 7.15
C ALA A 836 -9.32 19.56 8.62
N GLN A 837 -9.44 20.48 9.57
CA GLN A 837 -9.50 20.17 11.00
C GLN A 837 -10.94 19.86 11.45
N GLY A 838 -11.09 19.05 12.51
CA GLY A 838 -12.39 18.77 13.15
C GLY A 838 -13.11 17.53 12.61
N TYR A 839 -14.41 17.41 12.93
CA TYR A 839 -15.23 16.26 12.56
C TYR A 839 -15.37 16.15 11.02
N GLY A 840 -15.07 14.97 10.47
CA GLY A 840 -15.01 14.76 9.02
C GLY A 840 -13.85 15.49 8.34
N GLY A 841 -12.83 15.90 9.11
CA GLY A 841 -11.57 16.43 8.60
C GLY A 841 -10.68 15.35 7.97
N PHE A 842 -9.61 15.79 7.30
CA PHE A 842 -8.61 14.90 6.71
C PHE A 842 -7.22 15.54 6.77
N SER A 843 -6.19 14.71 6.71
CA SER A 843 -4.80 15.15 6.54
C SER A 843 -4.15 14.34 5.42
N ALA A 844 -3.89 14.98 4.28
CA ALA A 844 -3.22 14.35 3.16
C ALA A 844 -1.82 13.84 3.56
N GLU A 845 -1.11 14.58 4.42
CA GLU A 845 0.22 14.21 4.92
C GLU A 845 0.18 12.93 5.79
N GLU A 846 -0.84 12.79 6.64
CA GLU A 846 -1.05 11.56 7.42
C GLU A 846 -1.39 10.37 6.52
N GLU A 847 -2.26 10.54 5.53
CA GLU A 847 -2.62 9.46 4.59
C GLU A 847 -1.43 9.01 3.73
N LEU A 848 -0.59 9.95 3.26
CA LEU A 848 0.68 9.65 2.59
C LEU A 848 1.62 8.89 3.54
N GLY A 849 1.72 9.31 4.80
CA GLY A 849 2.49 8.61 5.83
C GLY A 849 1.99 7.18 6.09
N LYS A 850 0.66 6.98 6.17
CA LYS A 850 0.03 5.66 6.31
C LYS A 850 0.33 4.76 5.11
N ALA A 851 0.28 5.30 3.89
CA ALA A 851 0.60 4.54 2.68
C ALA A 851 2.06 4.05 2.68
N ILE A 852 3.01 4.96 2.97
CA ILE A 852 4.44 4.62 3.10
C ILE A 852 4.66 3.57 4.19
N GLY A 853 4.14 3.80 5.39
CA GLY A 853 4.29 2.87 6.51
C GLY A 853 3.68 1.50 6.25
N THR A 854 2.57 1.43 5.49
CA THR A 854 1.96 0.15 5.10
C THR A 854 2.85 -0.62 4.14
N MET A 855 3.41 0.05 3.12
CA MET A 855 4.38 -0.58 2.20
C MET A 855 5.64 -1.07 2.92
N GLU A 856 6.19 -0.28 3.85
CA GLU A 856 7.35 -0.67 4.66
C GLU A 856 7.05 -1.87 5.57
N ARG A 857 5.85 -1.94 6.16
CA ARG A 857 5.42 -3.12 6.94
C ARG A 857 5.29 -4.37 6.07
N MET A 858 4.69 -4.25 4.88
CA MET A 858 4.58 -5.38 3.94
C MET A 858 5.96 -5.85 3.46
N GLU A 859 6.87 -4.92 3.17
CA GLU A 859 8.26 -5.19 2.83
C GLU A 859 8.95 -5.96 3.98
N SER A 860 8.89 -5.44 5.21
CA SER A 860 9.47 -6.11 6.39
C SER A 860 8.89 -7.50 6.65
N LYS A 861 7.58 -7.69 6.50
CA LYS A 861 6.94 -9.00 6.71
C LYS A 861 7.32 -10.02 5.64
N THR A 862 7.43 -9.55 4.39
CA THR A 862 7.94 -10.35 3.28
C THR A 862 9.39 -10.76 3.55
N GLU A 863 10.20 -9.81 4.01
CA GLU A 863 11.58 -10.05 4.42
C GLU A 863 11.70 -11.07 5.57
N ASP A 864 10.91 -10.97 6.65
CA ASP A 864 10.92 -11.92 7.76
C ASP A 864 10.60 -13.36 7.30
N THR A 865 9.76 -13.51 6.26
CA THR A 865 9.41 -14.81 5.67
C THR A 865 10.54 -15.34 4.77
N ILE A 866 11.30 -14.45 4.12
CA ILE A 866 12.41 -14.78 3.21
C ILE A 866 13.73 -15.03 3.95
N TYR A 867 13.92 -14.45 5.14
CA TYR A 867 15.15 -14.53 5.93
C TYR A 867 15.18 -15.53 7.09
N PRO A 868 14.49 -16.70 7.06
CA PRO A 868 14.79 -17.69 8.06
C PRO A 868 16.22 -18.20 7.85
N ASP A 869 16.73 -18.97 8.81
CA ASP A 869 18.03 -19.61 8.66
C ASP A 869 18.11 -20.42 7.37
N ILE A 870 19.33 -20.67 6.88
CA ILE A 870 19.55 -21.50 5.68
C ILE A 870 18.83 -22.86 5.81
N SER A 871 18.63 -23.36 7.02
CA SER A 871 17.88 -24.59 7.34
C SER A 871 16.36 -24.52 7.17
N ALA A 872 15.78 -23.33 6.99
CA ALA A 872 14.33 -23.10 6.97
C ALA A 872 13.85 -22.20 5.80
N LEU A 873 14.76 -21.75 4.92
CA LEU A 873 14.44 -20.96 3.73
C LEU A 873 13.47 -21.70 2.78
N PRO A 874 12.29 -21.15 2.44
CA PRO A 874 11.32 -21.84 1.56
C PRO A 874 11.78 -21.79 0.10
N TRP A 875 12.64 -22.72 -0.31
CA TRP A 875 13.31 -22.71 -1.62
C TRP A 875 12.34 -22.74 -2.81
N ASP A 876 11.19 -23.37 -2.65
CA ASP A 876 10.12 -23.48 -3.65
C ASP A 876 9.37 -22.16 -3.87
N GLN A 877 9.27 -21.31 -2.84
CA GLN A 877 8.57 -20.01 -2.90
C GLN A 877 9.53 -18.82 -2.99
N ALA A 878 10.81 -19.02 -2.73
CA ALA A 878 11.80 -17.95 -2.57
C ALA A 878 11.87 -17.01 -3.78
N ILE A 879 11.75 -17.53 -5.00
CA ILE A 879 11.75 -16.72 -6.23
C ILE A 879 10.53 -15.79 -6.27
N GLY A 880 9.34 -16.31 -5.97
CA GLY A 880 8.11 -15.50 -5.93
C GLY A 880 8.16 -14.45 -4.83
N LEU A 881 8.69 -14.81 -3.65
CA LEU A 881 8.87 -13.88 -2.54
C LEU A 881 9.91 -12.79 -2.85
N LEU A 882 11.00 -13.11 -3.56
CA LEU A 882 11.97 -12.13 -4.05
C LEU A 882 11.35 -11.12 -5.01
N HIS A 883 10.51 -11.61 -5.93
CA HIS A 883 9.78 -10.76 -6.85
C HIS A 883 8.82 -9.82 -6.12
N LEU A 884 8.07 -10.34 -5.14
CA LEU A 884 7.19 -9.53 -4.29
C LEU A 884 7.97 -8.46 -3.51
N ARG A 885 9.10 -8.83 -2.89
CA ARG A 885 9.98 -7.87 -2.21
C ARG A 885 10.44 -6.75 -3.14
N ARG A 886 10.87 -7.08 -4.36
CA ARG A 886 11.28 -6.09 -5.36
C ARG A 886 10.13 -5.14 -5.72
N LYS A 887 8.94 -5.68 -5.97
CA LYS A 887 7.74 -4.89 -6.26
C LYS A 887 7.36 -3.92 -5.14
N LEU A 888 7.51 -4.33 -3.88
CA LEU A 888 7.22 -3.48 -2.72
C LEU A 888 8.31 -2.42 -2.48
N LYS A 889 9.58 -2.79 -2.63
CA LYS A 889 10.71 -1.89 -2.41
C LYS A 889 10.81 -0.80 -3.48
N SER A 890 10.74 -1.19 -4.76
CA SER A 890 10.87 -0.30 -5.92
C SER A 890 9.52 -0.02 -6.57
N SER A 891 8.56 0.45 -5.78
CA SER A 891 7.21 0.78 -6.27
C SER A 891 7.08 2.24 -6.68
N LEU A 892 6.44 2.48 -7.83
CA LEU A 892 6.05 3.84 -8.25
C LEU A 892 5.15 4.55 -7.21
N THR A 893 4.20 3.84 -6.59
CA THR A 893 3.35 4.36 -5.49
C THR A 893 4.18 4.88 -4.32
N LYS A 894 5.25 4.18 -3.92
CA LYS A 894 6.16 4.59 -2.84
C LYS A 894 6.88 5.89 -3.20
N HIS A 895 7.35 6.00 -4.45
CA HIS A 895 7.95 7.23 -4.98
C HIS A 895 6.96 8.41 -4.99
N ILE A 896 5.77 8.22 -5.55
CA ILE A 896 4.71 9.24 -5.57
C ILE A 896 4.42 9.73 -4.15
N CYS A 897 4.16 8.81 -3.21
CA CYS A 897 3.83 9.20 -1.84
C CYS A 897 4.96 9.96 -1.15
N ASN A 898 6.22 9.55 -1.39
CA ASN A 898 7.39 10.22 -0.82
C ASN A 898 7.55 11.65 -1.36
N VAL A 899 7.49 11.80 -2.69
CA VAL A 899 7.60 13.11 -3.37
C VAL A 899 6.49 14.05 -2.90
N GLU A 900 5.23 13.59 -2.93
CA GLU A 900 4.07 14.40 -2.51
C GLU A 900 4.19 14.84 -1.05
N ARG A 901 4.59 13.95 -0.14
CA ARG A 901 4.74 14.28 1.29
C ARG A 901 5.84 15.33 1.52
N ARG A 902 6.94 15.24 0.77
CA ARG A 902 8.04 16.22 0.83
C ARG A 902 7.62 17.58 0.28
N ARG A 903 6.87 17.61 -0.83
CA ARG A 903 6.28 18.85 -1.38
C ARG A 903 5.33 19.53 -0.39
N ILE A 904 4.46 18.76 0.27
CA ILE A 904 3.56 19.28 1.31
C ILE A 904 4.35 19.95 2.45
N ALA A 905 5.36 19.26 2.99
CA ALA A 905 6.18 19.83 4.07
C ALA A 905 6.82 21.17 3.65
N ARG A 906 7.37 21.25 2.43
CA ARG A 906 7.93 22.50 1.89
C ARG A 906 6.89 23.60 1.72
N LEU A 907 5.69 23.29 1.24
CA LEU A 907 4.58 24.25 1.10
C LEU A 907 4.08 24.77 2.46
N LYS A 908 4.04 23.91 3.48
CA LYS A 908 3.70 24.28 4.87
C LYS A 908 4.82 25.06 5.58
N GLY A 909 6.06 24.97 5.08
CA GLY A 909 7.24 25.52 5.76
C GLY A 909 7.72 24.66 6.92
N GLU A 910 7.39 23.36 6.90
CA GLU A 910 7.81 22.37 7.88
C GLU A 910 9.17 21.75 7.49
N PRO A 911 9.99 21.32 8.47
CA PRO A 911 11.27 20.68 8.17
C PRO A 911 11.07 19.30 7.54
N VAL A 912 11.83 19.01 6.49
CA VAL A 912 11.80 17.74 5.75
C VAL A 912 12.71 16.66 6.37
N ASP A 913 13.57 17.04 7.31
CA ASP A 913 14.58 16.17 7.96
C ASP A 913 14.03 14.87 8.57
N GLN A 914 12.74 14.85 8.92
CA GLN A 914 12.09 13.71 9.56
C GLN A 914 11.41 12.77 8.56
N LEU A 915 11.35 13.17 7.28
CA LEU A 915 10.74 12.37 6.21
C LEU A 915 11.74 11.36 5.64
N PRO A 916 11.30 10.13 5.32
CA PRO A 916 12.19 9.10 4.79
C PRO A 916 12.78 9.52 3.44
N THR A 917 14.05 9.19 3.22
CA THR A 917 14.73 9.31 1.92
C THR A 917 14.89 7.93 1.31
N LEU A 918 14.50 7.77 0.06
CA LEU A 918 14.65 6.51 -0.66
C LEU A 918 16.12 6.20 -0.96
N ASP A 919 16.51 4.94 -0.82
CA ASP A 919 17.86 4.46 -1.15
C ASP A 919 18.02 4.24 -2.66
N ARG A 920 19.26 4.10 -3.15
CA ARG A 920 19.54 3.88 -4.58
C ARG A 920 18.83 2.65 -5.14
N GLN A 921 18.68 1.60 -4.35
CA GLN A 921 17.97 0.37 -4.74
C GLN A 921 16.49 0.61 -5.02
N SER A 922 15.83 1.54 -4.31
CA SER A 922 14.42 1.89 -4.56
C SER A 922 14.18 2.47 -5.96
N PHE A 923 15.22 2.96 -6.64
CA PHE A 923 15.14 3.50 -8.00
C PHE A 923 15.46 2.47 -9.10
N GLN A 924 15.92 1.27 -8.73
CA GLN A 924 16.19 0.18 -9.67
C GLN A 924 14.90 -0.57 -10.00
N ASP A 925 14.66 -0.84 -11.28
CA ASP A 925 13.54 -1.64 -11.79
C ASP A 925 12.18 -1.19 -11.21
N VAL A 926 11.89 0.12 -11.23
CA VAL A 926 10.66 0.66 -10.63
C VAL A 926 9.43 0.08 -11.33
N VAL A 927 8.55 -0.54 -10.54
CA VAL A 927 7.32 -1.18 -11.02
C VAL A 927 6.11 -0.29 -10.71
N ASP A 928 5.30 -0.02 -11.73
CA ASP A 928 3.95 0.50 -11.55
C ASP A 928 3.01 -0.65 -11.16
N ASN A 929 2.39 -0.53 -9.98
CA ASN A 929 1.46 -1.52 -9.44
C ASN A 929 0.04 -0.94 -9.28
N VAL A 930 -0.25 0.23 -9.86
CA VAL A 930 -1.60 0.80 -9.80
C VAL A 930 -2.59 -0.13 -10.49
N ASP A 931 -3.69 -0.44 -9.81
CA ASP A 931 -4.75 -1.26 -10.39
C ASP A 931 -5.64 -0.42 -11.31
N THR A 932 -5.52 -0.65 -12.61
CA THR A 932 -6.31 0.03 -13.64
C THR A 932 -7.66 -0.63 -13.91
N SER A 933 -7.93 -1.78 -13.29
CA SER A 933 -9.16 -2.57 -13.47
C SER A 933 -10.18 -2.39 -12.34
N VAL A 934 -9.86 -1.57 -11.33
CA VAL A 934 -10.74 -1.32 -10.18
C VAL A 934 -12.10 -0.73 -10.58
N PHE A 935 -12.12 0.09 -11.63
CA PHE A 935 -13.36 0.65 -12.16
C PHE A 935 -13.93 -0.27 -13.25
N PRO A 936 -15.20 -0.68 -13.15
CA PRO A 936 -15.82 -1.51 -14.19
C PRO A 936 -15.73 -0.82 -15.55
N ASP A 937 -15.23 -1.54 -16.56
CA ASP A 937 -15.16 -1.05 -17.94
C ASP A 937 -16.24 -1.73 -18.78
N TYR A 938 -17.17 -0.92 -19.29
CA TYR A 938 -18.26 -1.33 -20.17
C TYR A 938 -18.07 -0.83 -21.62
N GLY A 939 -16.98 -0.12 -21.92
CA GLY A 939 -16.67 0.41 -23.26
C GLY A 939 -16.01 -0.61 -24.17
N SER A 940 -15.45 -0.17 -25.30
CA SER A 940 -14.68 -1.05 -26.21
C SER A 940 -13.33 -1.46 -25.60
N SER A 941 -12.92 -2.73 -25.77
CA SER A 941 -11.61 -3.25 -25.31
C SER A 941 -10.42 -2.59 -26.02
N GLN A 942 -10.65 -1.96 -27.17
CA GLN A 942 -9.65 -1.17 -27.89
C GLN A 942 -9.55 0.27 -27.39
N ALA A 943 -10.52 0.74 -26.59
CA ALA A 943 -10.46 2.06 -25.97
C ALA A 943 -9.50 2.04 -24.77
N VAL A 944 -9.02 3.21 -24.36
CA VAL A 944 -8.10 3.40 -23.20
C VAL A 944 -8.78 3.11 -21.84
N GLY A 945 -10.04 2.64 -21.85
CA GLY A 945 -10.86 2.40 -20.67
C GLY A 945 -11.45 3.69 -20.07
N PRO A 946 -12.15 3.59 -18.92
CA PRO A 946 -12.81 4.73 -18.29
C PRO A 946 -11.86 5.62 -17.48
N VAL A 947 -10.66 5.15 -17.14
CA VAL A 947 -9.72 5.85 -16.24
C VAL A 947 -9.37 7.27 -16.73
N PRO A 948 -9.06 7.53 -18.02
CA PRO A 948 -8.77 8.88 -18.50
C PRO A 948 -9.93 9.88 -18.34
N LEU A 949 -11.18 9.39 -18.32
CA LEU A 949 -12.37 10.22 -18.05
C LEU A 949 -12.57 10.46 -16.56
N ILE A 950 -12.25 9.46 -15.73
CA ILE A 950 -12.37 9.51 -14.27
C ILE A 950 -11.26 10.39 -13.65
N MET A 951 -10.05 10.34 -14.19
CA MET A 951 -8.88 11.04 -13.68
C MET A 951 -8.08 11.65 -14.84
N PRO A 952 -8.54 12.78 -15.42
CA PRO A 952 -7.86 13.42 -16.56
C PRO A 952 -6.40 13.77 -16.25
N ASN A 953 -6.13 14.22 -15.02
CA ASN A 953 -4.78 14.36 -14.48
C ASN A 953 -4.26 13.01 -13.96
N MET A 954 -4.02 12.07 -14.88
CA MET A 954 -3.60 10.68 -14.64
C MET A 954 -2.44 10.56 -13.65
N VAL A 955 -2.39 9.47 -12.87
CA VAL A 955 -1.30 9.17 -11.93
C VAL A 955 0.08 9.40 -12.58
N PRO A 956 1.01 10.17 -11.96
CA PRO A 956 2.33 10.43 -12.52
C PRO A 956 3.07 9.13 -12.86
N ASN A 957 3.52 9.00 -14.11
CA ASN A 957 4.30 7.85 -14.56
C ASN A 957 5.77 7.96 -14.12
N LEU A 958 6.55 6.89 -14.33
CA LEU A 958 7.97 6.86 -13.94
C LEU A 958 8.77 8.03 -14.54
N ALA A 959 8.54 8.37 -15.81
CA ALA A 959 9.22 9.49 -16.47
C ALA A 959 8.96 10.82 -15.74
N CYS A 960 7.70 11.11 -15.40
CA CYS A 960 7.33 12.31 -14.63
C CYS A 960 8.00 12.35 -13.25
N ILE A 961 8.13 11.21 -12.57
CA ILE A 961 8.74 11.13 -11.24
C ILE A 961 10.26 11.34 -11.31
N VAL A 962 10.95 10.66 -12.24
CA VAL A 962 12.39 10.80 -12.48
C VAL A 962 12.74 12.24 -12.83
N GLU A 963 11.96 12.83 -13.74
CA GLU A 963 12.11 14.21 -14.15
C GLU A 963 11.90 15.17 -12.98
N GLY A 964 10.90 14.93 -12.11
CA GLY A 964 10.70 15.72 -10.90
C GLY A 964 11.87 15.69 -9.91
N TYR A 965 12.55 14.54 -9.77
CA TYR A 965 13.77 14.46 -8.95
C TYR A 965 14.91 15.31 -9.53
N SER A 966 15.02 15.36 -10.86
CA SER A 966 16.05 16.11 -11.57
C SER A 966 15.79 17.62 -11.58
N ILE A 967 14.56 18.02 -11.88
CA ILE A 967 14.21 19.41 -12.15
C ILE A 967 14.01 20.19 -10.84
N TRP A 968 13.16 19.73 -9.92
CA TRP A 968 12.79 20.51 -8.74
C TRP A 968 13.25 19.93 -7.40
N ASP A 969 13.33 18.60 -7.19
CA ASP A 969 13.73 18.06 -5.88
C ASP A 969 15.20 18.34 -5.57
N THR A 970 16.09 18.20 -6.56
CA THR A 970 17.54 18.46 -6.40
C THR A 970 17.79 19.90 -5.93
N SER A 971 17.22 20.88 -6.64
CA SER A 971 17.34 22.31 -6.28
C SER A 971 16.70 22.61 -4.93
N SER A 972 15.53 22.03 -4.66
CA SER A 972 14.82 22.22 -3.39
C SER A 972 15.65 21.75 -2.20
N ARG A 973 16.32 20.58 -2.28
CA ARG A 973 17.17 20.08 -1.19
C ARG A 973 18.25 21.06 -0.79
N VAL A 974 18.87 21.74 -1.76
CA VAL A 974 19.88 22.77 -1.51
C VAL A 974 19.24 24.02 -0.89
N LEU A 975 18.17 24.53 -1.51
CA LEU A 975 17.47 25.74 -1.07
C LEU A 975 16.87 25.64 0.33
N TYR A 976 16.41 24.45 0.72
CA TYR A 976 15.87 24.17 2.06
C TYR A 976 16.91 23.60 3.02
N ARG A 977 18.19 23.56 2.61
CA ARG A 977 19.34 23.11 3.43
C ARG A 977 19.22 21.67 3.95
N GLU A 978 18.56 20.81 3.16
CA GLU A 978 18.38 19.38 3.44
C GLU A 978 19.69 18.60 3.20
N THR A 979 20.51 19.03 2.24
CA THR A 979 21.82 18.45 1.94
C THR A 979 22.90 19.54 1.86
N GLN A 980 24.14 19.20 2.22
CA GLN A 980 25.31 20.10 2.12
C GLN A 980 26.24 19.73 0.95
N THR A 981 26.06 18.55 0.35
CA THR A 981 26.84 18.05 -0.78
C THR A 981 26.03 18.16 -2.07
N GLY A 982 26.70 18.51 -3.18
CA GLY A 982 26.12 18.67 -4.52
C GLY A 982 25.86 17.36 -5.24
N ASP A 983 25.42 16.33 -4.52
CA ASP A 983 24.97 15.12 -5.20
C ASP A 983 23.71 15.48 -5.99
N HIS A 984 23.88 15.67 -7.29
CA HIS A 984 22.79 15.81 -8.23
C HIS A 984 22.01 14.49 -8.24
N ILE A 985 21.08 14.34 -7.29
CA ILE A 985 20.22 13.15 -7.20
C ILE A 985 19.54 12.90 -8.54
N GLY A 986 19.12 13.97 -9.21
CA GLY A 986 18.65 13.93 -10.59
C GLY A 986 19.54 13.17 -11.58
N SER A 987 20.86 13.38 -11.54
CA SER A 987 21.76 12.83 -12.55
C SER A 987 21.93 11.32 -12.43
N TRP A 988 22.10 10.79 -11.20
CA TRP A 988 22.20 9.35 -11.02
C TRP A 988 20.83 8.65 -11.00
N VAL A 989 19.74 9.33 -10.61
CA VAL A 989 18.40 8.75 -10.66
C VAL A 989 17.99 8.46 -12.10
N ASP A 990 18.28 9.36 -13.04
CA ASP A 990 18.02 9.10 -14.47
C ASP A 990 18.81 7.89 -14.99
N GLU A 991 20.10 7.80 -14.64
CA GLU A 991 20.95 6.65 -15.00
C GLU A 991 20.43 5.31 -14.43
N VAL A 992 19.88 5.32 -13.22
CA VAL A 992 19.44 4.12 -12.50
C VAL A 992 18.01 3.72 -12.87
N ALA A 993 17.12 4.68 -13.07
CA ALA A 993 15.69 4.45 -13.32
C ALA A 993 15.38 4.20 -14.80
N THR A 994 16.23 4.66 -15.73
CA THR A 994 16.00 4.49 -17.18
C THR A 994 16.47 3.11 -17.66
N PRO A 995 15.56 2.25 -18.19
CA PRO A 995 15.93 0.91 -18.69
C PRO A 995 16.90 1.01 -19.87
N ALA A 996 17.92 0.15 -19.92
CA ALA A 996 18.81 0.07 -21.10
C ALA A 996 18.03 -0.55 -22.26
N GLY A 997 17.43 0.27 -23.13
CA GLY A 997 16.73 -0.17 -24.34
C GLY A 997 15.21 0.03 -24.35
N GLY A 998 14.62 0.78 -23.41
CA GLY A 998 13.19 1.10 -23.44
C GLY A 998 12.84 2.24 -24.40
N HIS A 999 11.67 2.21 -25.04
CA HIS A 999 11.08 3.40 -25.66
C HIS A 999 10.81 4.45 -24.57
N GLN A 1000 11.20 5.71 -24.80
CA GLN A 1000 10.89 6.80 -23.88
C GLN A 1000 9.37 6.96 -23.78
N VAL A 1001 8.79 6.57 -22.64
CA VAL A 1001 7.40 6.88 -22.31
C VAL A 1001 7.33 8.39 -22.09
N LYS A 1002 6.47 9.08 -22.84
CA LYS A 1002 6.26 10.53 -22.68
C LYS A 1002 5.84 10.84 -21.23
N ASN A 1003 6.43 11.87 -20.64
CA ASN A 1003 5.97 12.36 -19.34
C ASN A 1003 4.48 12.75 -19.40
N ASN A 1004 3.76 12.54 -18.30
CA ASN A 1004 2.34 12.91 -18.18
C ASN A 1004 2.13 14.05 -17.19
N MET A 1005 3.05 15.02 -17.19
CA MET A 1005 2.92 16.26 -16.42
C MET A 1005 1.66 17.04 -16.84
N THR A 1006 1.02 17.69 -15.88
CA THR A 1006 -0.10 18.59 -16.17
C THR A 1006 0.38 19.85 -16.89
N VAL A 1007 -0.53 20.56 -17.56
CA VAL A 1007 -0.20 21.84 -18.25
C VAL A 1007 0.46 22.84 -17.28
N ALA A 1008 0.00 22.89 -16.02
CA ALA A 1008 0.58 23.75 -15.00
C ALA A 1008 2.00 23.33 -14.59
N GLU A 1009 2.25 22.02 -14.46
CA GLU A 1009 3.59 21.48 -14.18
C GLU A 1009 4.56 21.78 -15.33
N ILE A 1010 4.16 21.53 -16.59
CA ILE A 1010 4.96 21.85 -17.79
C ILE A 1010 5.29 23.34 -17.85
N THR A 1011 4.32 24.20 -17.54
CA THR A 1011 4.55 25.66 -17.53
C THR A 1011 5.57 26.06 -16.46
N ALA A 1012 5.54 25.42 -15.30
CA ALA A 1012 6.45 25.71 -14.18
C ALA A 1012 7.84 25.10 -14.37
N GLU A 1013 7.95 24.00 -15.12
CA GLU A 1013 9.19 23.30 -15.44
C GLU A 1013 10.28 24.24 -15.93
N ARG A 1014 9.94 25.16 -16.85
CA ARG A 1014 10.88 26.15 -17.40
C ARG A 1014 11.48 27.04 -16.32
N ILE A 1015 10.70 27.46 -15.33
CA ILE A 1015 11.19 28.28 -14.21
C ILE A 1015 12.04 27.43 -13.26
N TRP A 1016 11.66 26.18 -13.03
CA TRP A 1016 12.49 25.26 -12.25
C TRP A 1016 13.85 25.00 -12.88
N VAL A 1017 13.94 24.89 -14.21
CA VAL A 1017 15.23 24.79 -14.92
C VAL A 1017 16.10 26.03 -14.65
N TYR A 1018 15.51 27.23 -14.63
CA TYR A 1018 16.21 28.46 -14.27
C TYR A 1018 16.69 28.46 -12.81
N ILE A 1019 15.83 28.06 -11.88
CA ILE A 1019 16.19 27.91 -10.45
C ILE A 1019 17.35 26.91 -10.30
N ASN A 1020 17.24 25.76 -10.96
CA ASN A 1020 18.26 24.71 -10.91
C ASN A 1020 19.60 25.21 -11.44
N THR A 1021 19.60 25.89 -12.59
CA THR A 1021 20.81 26.50 -13.17
C THR A 1021 21.46 27.49 -12.19
N VAL A 1022 20.68 28.35 -11.53
CA VAL A 1022 21.21 29.29 -10.53
C VAL A 1022 21.81 28.54 -9.34
N VAL A 1023 21.09 27.57 -8.79
CA VAL A 1023 21.56 26.77 -7.64
C VAL A 1023 22.85 26.02 -7.97
N VAL A 1024 22.92 25.39 -9.15
CA VAL A 1024 24.11 24.65 -9.62
C VAL A 1024 25.32 25.57 -9.76
N VAL A 1025 25.18 26.73 -10.41
CA VAL A 1025 26.30 27.67 -10.60
C VAL A 1025 26.72 28.33 -9.29
N MET A 1026 25.75 28.60 -8.40
CA MET A 1026 25.98 29.22 -7.09
C MET A 1026 26.75 28.29 -6.13
N ASP A 1027 26.50 26.98 -6.16
CA ASP A 1027 27.02 26.07 -5.13
C ASP A 1027 28.02 25.02 -5.65
N PHE A 1028 28.06 24.72 -6.96
CA PHE A 1028 28.83 23.57 -7.46
C PHE A 1028 29.67 23.82 -8.73
N CYS A 1029 29.23 24.67 -9.66
CA CYS A 1029 29.87 24.85 -10.97
C CYS A 1029 30.16 26.33 -11.27
N HIS A 1030 31.02 26.94 -10.45
CA HIS A 1030 31.35 28.37 -10.54
C HIS A 1030 31.99 28.79 -11.87
N ASP A 1031 32.52 27.84 -12.67
CA ASP A 1031 33.14 28.10 -13.96
C ASP A 1031 32.13 28.14 -15.12
N LYS A 1032 30.89 27.69 -14.91
CA LYS A 1032 29.83 27.63 -15.93
C LYS A 1032 28.89 28.84 -15.91
N VAL A 1033 29.39 30.01 -15.51
CA VAL A 1033 28.57 31.23 -15.32
C VAL A 1033 27.90 31.71 -16.62
N ASP A 1034 28.44 31.33 -17.79
CA ASP A 1034 27.87 31.70 -19.08
C ASP A 1034 26.49 31.06 -19.34
N LEU A 1035 26.13 29.98 -18.64
CA LEU A 1035 24.77 29.39 -18.69
C LEU A 1035 23.68 30.32 -18.14
N LEU A 1036 24.04 31.41 -17.47
CA LEU A 1036 23.09 32.33 -16.84
C LEU A 1036 22.54 33.40 -17.81
N SER A 1037 23.15 33.62 -18.98
CA SER A 1037 22.83 34.77 -19.84
C SER A 1037 21.37 34.81 -20.29
N ASP A 1038 20.83 33.67 -20.68
CA ASP A 1038 19.44 33.56 -21.17
C ASP A 1038 18.46 33.63 -20.01
N MET A 1039 18.81 33.01 -18.89
CA MET A 1039 17.99 32.97 -17.68
C MET A 1039 17.80 34.35 -17.05
N VAL A 1040 18.86 35.17 -16.97
CA VAL A 1040 18.82 36.50 -16.34
C VAL A 1040 17.78 37.40 -17.01
N LYS A 1041 17.59 37.27 -18.34
CA LYS A 1041 16.59 38.01 -19.10
C LYS A 1041 15.19 37.40 -18.98
N GLN A 1042 15.09 36.08 -19.12
CA GLN A 1042 13.81 35.38 -19.23
C GLN A 1042 13.08 35.21 -17.89
N LEU A 1043 13.78 35.10 -16.75
CA LEU A 1043 13.13 34.83 -15.46
C LEU A 1043 12.18 35.96 -15.01
N PRO A 1044 12.57 37.26 -15.03
CA PRO A 1044 11.65 38.36 -14.74
C PRO A 1044 10.44 38.40 -15.68
N GLU A 1045 10.64 38.17 -16.99
CA GLU A 1045 9.55 38.13 -17.99
C GLU A 1045 8.53 37.04 -17.67
N ASN A 1046 8.99 35.85 -17.28
CA ASN A 1046 8.12 34.75 -16.90
C ASN A 1046 7.35 35.03 -15.60
N LEU A 1047 7.98 35.67 -14.60
CA LEU A 1047 7.29 36.10 -13.38
C LEU A 1047 6.21 37.13 -13.67
N HIS A 1048 6.52 38.13 -14.51
CA HIS A 1048 5.54 39.11 -14.96
C HIS A 1048 4.36 38.46 -15.70
N ALA A 1049 4.64 37.48 -16.57
CA ALA A 1049 3.60 36.72 -17.27
C ALA A 1049 2.70 35.93 -16.28
N ILE A 1050 3.28 35.32 -15.25
CA ILE A 1050 2.53 34.65 -14.17
C ILE A 1050 1.62 35.66 -13.46
N ARG A 1051 2.15 36.83 -13.08
CA ARG A 1051 1.37 37.88 -12.42
C ARG A 1051 0.16 38.29 -13.25
N LEU A 1052 0.38 38.63 -14.53
CA LEU A 1052 -0.70 39.04 -15.44
C LEU A 1052 -1.74 37.93 -15.63
N ALA A 1053 -1.30 36.68 -15.70
CA ALA A 1053 -2.21 35.54 -15.78
C ALA A 1053 -3.10 35.42 -14.53
N MET A 1054 -2.53 35.61 -13.33
CA MET A 1054 -3.31 35.59 -12.08
C MET A 1054 -4.25 36.78 -11.97
N GLU A 1055 -3.80 37.99 -12.29
CA GLU A 1055 -4.65 39.20 -12.27
C GLU A 1055 -5.89 39.06 -13.19
N LYS A 1056 -5.74 38.36 -14.33
CA LYS A 1056 -6.86 38.07 -15.25
C LYS A 1056 -7.89 37.07 -14.71
N LEU A 1057 -7.49 36.20 -13.79
CA LEU A 1057 -8.38 35.17 -13.19
C LEU A 1057 -9.20 35.71 -12.00
N ARG A 1058 -8.97 36.96 -11.61
CA ARG A 1058 -9.66 37.60 -10.48
C ARG A 1058 -11.14 37.78 -10.78
N MET A 1059 -12.00 37.31 -9.88
CA MET A 1059 -13.45 37.46 -10.02
C MET A 1059 -13.94 38.90 -9.72
N PRO A 1060 -14.93 39.43 -10.45
CA PRO A 1060 -15.55 40.72 -10.14
C PRO A 1060 -16.31 40.66 -8.81
N SER A 1061 -16.42 41.81 -8.13
CA SER A 1061 -17.05 41.93 -6.81
C SER A 1061 -18.58 41.76 -6.81
N VAL A 1062 -19.21 41.89 -7.99
CA VAL A 1062 -20.65 41.70 -8.22
C VAL A 1062 -20.81 40.93 -9.54
N ALA A 1063 -21.30 39.69 -9.45
CA ALA A 1063 -21.75 38.93 -10.62
C ALA A 1063 -23.27 39.06 -10.72
N ASN A 1064 -23.79 39.49 -11.88
CA ASN A 1064 -25.23 39.58 -12.18
C ASN A 1064 -25.70 38.39 -13.06
N LEU A 1065 -24.91 37.32 -13.12
CA LEU A 1065 -25.23 36.12 -13.90
C LEU A 1065 -26.40 35.37 -13.25
N LYS A 1066 -27.10 34.55 -14.04
CA LYS A 1066 -28.02 33.56 -13.46
C LYS A 1066 -27.22 32.53 -12.65
N PRO A 1067 -27.76 31.95 -11.58
CA PRO A 1067 -27.03 30.96 -10.77
C PRO A 1067 -26.44 29.80 -11.58
N GLU A 1068 -27.15 29.30 -12.58
CA GLU A 1068 -26.67 28.26 -13.50
C GLU A 1068 -25.54 28.73 -14.43
N ASP A 1069 -25.44 30.03 -14.69
CA ASP A 1069 -24.47 30.68 -15.57
C ASP A 1069 -23.22 31.18 -14.85
N GLU A 1070 -23.16 31.04 -13.52
CA GLU A 1070 -21.95 31.33 -12.75
C GLU A 1070 -20.75 30.51 -13.28
N PRO A 1071 -19.54 31.10 -13.30
CA PRO A 1071 -18.35 30.42 -13.80
C PRO A 1071 -17.92 29.30 -12.86
N THR A 1072 -16.99 28.47 -13.32
CA THR A 1072 -16.39 27.41 -12.50
C THR A 1072 -15.74 28.02 -11.24
N MET A 1073 -16.32 27.72 -10.07
CA MET A 1073 -15.86 28.24 -8.78
C MET A 1073 -14.82 27.34 -8.10
N PHE A 1074 -14.78 26.06 -8.46
CA PHE A 1074 -13.90 25.06 -7.88
C PHE A 1074 -13.62 23.96 -8.90
N HIS A 1075 -12.34 23.67 -9.11
CA HIS A 1075 -11.86 22.63 -10.00
C HIS A 1075 -10.39 22.32 -9.64
N GLU A 1076 -9.95 21.07 -9.82
CA GLU A 1076 -8.59 20.66 -9.45
C GLU A 1076 -7.51 21.47 -10.19
N ASN A 1077 -7.69 21.70 -11.50
CA ASN A 1077 -6.75 22.46 -12.32
C ASN A 1077 -6.53 23.89 -11.80
N MET A 1078 -7.54 24.50 -11.16
CA MET A 1078 -7.40 25.83 -10.56
C MET A 1078 -6.46 25.77 -9.34
N LEU A 1079 -6.62 24.75 -8.50
CA LEU A 1079 -5.76 24.52 -7.34
C LEU A 1079 -4.34 24.13 -7.77
N ILE A 1080 -4.20 23.18 -8.72
CA ILE A 1080 -2.90 22.78 -9.30
C ILE A 1080 -2.18 24.02 -9.85
N SER A 1081 -2.87 24.86 -10.60
CA SER A 1081 -2.31 26.11 -11.13
C SER A 1081 -1.78 27.02 -10.02
N CYS A 1082 -2.52 27.18 -8.91
CA CYS A 1082 -2.12 28.01 -7.78
C CYS A 1082 -0.94 27.41 -7.00
N TYR A 1083 -1.03 26.14 -6.58
CA TYR A 1083 -0.01 25.51 -5.75
C TYR A 1083 1.30 25.29 -6.49
N THR A 1084 1.28 24.95 -7.79
CA THR A 1084 2.50 24.84 -8.59
C THR A 1084 3.23 26.19 -8.68
N LYS A 1085 2.49 27.30 -8.84
CA LYS A 1085 3.10 28.65 -8.82
C LYS A 1085 3.62 29.00 -7.43
N LEU A 1086 2.86 28.72 -6.37
CA LEU A 1086 3.30 28.98 -5.00
C LEU A 1086 4.54 28.18 -4.61
N GLU A 1087 4.67 26.94 -5.08
CA GLU A 1087 5.87 26.12 -4.90
C GLU A 1087 7.10 26.79 -5.53
N VAL A 1088 6.98 27.25 -6.77
CA VAL A 1088 8.02 28.01 -7.48
C VAL A 1088 8.37 29.31 -6.75
N LEU A 1089 7.37 30.11 -6.33
CA LEU A 1089 7.61 31.38 -5.65
C LEU A 1089 8.32 31.18 -4.29
N ARG A 1090 7.98 30.11 -3.55
CA ARG A 1090 8.70 29.76 -2.31
C ARG A 1090 10.15 29.39 -2.60
N ALA A 1091 10.40 28.58 -3.64
CA ALA A 1091 11.76 28.24 -4.06
C ALA A 1091 12.57 29.48 -4.48
N LEU A 1092 11.97 30.40 -5.25
CA LEU A 1092 12.59 31.67 -5.63
C LEU A 1092 12.93 32.53 -4.41
N SER A 1093 12.02 32.61 -3.42
CA SER A 1093 12.31 33.34 -2.18
C SER A 1093 13.52 32.76 -1.45
N LYS A 1094 13.63 31.42 -1.34
CA LYS A 1094 14.82 30.78 -0.73
C LYS A 1094 16.08 30.96 -1.57
N MET A 1095 15.96 30.96 -2.90
CA MET A 1095 17.07 31.21 -3.82
C MET A 1095 17.62 32.62 -3.63
N VAL A 1096 16.75 33.63 -3.51
CA VAL A 1096 17.14 35.02 -3.20
C VAL A 1096 17.90 35.09 -1.87
N ASP A 1097 17.43 34.42 -0.82
CA ASP A 1097 18.13 34.38 0.47
C ASP A 1097 19.56 33.83 0.33
N HIS A 1098 19.73 32.74 -0.42
CA HIS A 1098 21.04 32.13 -0.66
C HIS A 1098 21.95 33.02 -1.52
N LEU A 1099 21.40 33.68 -2.55
CA LEU A 1099 22.16 34.63 -3.38
C LEU A 1099 22.69 35.81 -2.56
N ARG A 1100 21.89 36.33 -1.62
CA ARG A 1100 22.34 37.40 -0.70
C ARG A 1100 23.43 36.93 0.23
N GLU A 1101 23.29 35.72 0.78
CA GLU A 1101 24.26 35.12 1.70
C GLU A 1101 25.60 34.82 1.02
N LYS A 1102 25.58 34.17 -0.16
CA LYS A 1102 26.77 33.59 -0.80
C LYS A 1102 27.39 34.47 -1.90
N VAL A 1103 26.58 35.20 -2.67
CA VAL A 1103 27.03 35.83 -3.92
C VAL A 1103 27.08 37.36 -3.83
N ILE A 1104 26.03 37.99 -3.33
CA ILE A 1104 25.89 39.46 -3.36
C ILE A 1104 26.51 40.13 -2.13
N GLY A 1105 26.81 39.37 -1.08
CA GLY A 1105 27.40 39.88 0.16
C GLY A 1105 28.56 40.85 -0.07
N PRO A 1106 28.73 41.87 0.79
CA PRO A 1106 29.72 42.94 0.60
C PRO A 1106 31.16 42.42 0.52
N LYS A 1107 31.44 41.27 1.13
CA LYS A 1107 32.75 40.59 1.10
C LYS A 1107 32.83 39.42 0.10
N SER A 1108 31.79 39.14 -0.68
CA SER A 1108 31.77 38.01 -1.60
C SER A 1108 32.57 38.32 -2.86
N SER A 1109 33.49 37.40 -3.21
CA SER A 1109 34.28 37.36 -4.44
C SER A 1109 33.73 36.35 -5.46
N HIS A 1110 32.48 35.91 -5.30
CA HIS A 1110 31.90 34.85 -6.12
C HIS A 1110 31.82 35.26 -7.61
N PRO A 1111 32.26 34.41 -8.57
CA PRO A 1111 32.31 34.74 -10.00
C PRO A 1111 30.97 35.21 -10.60
N MET A 1112 29.87 34.61 -10.14
CA MET A 1112 28.50 34.96 -10.56
C MET A 1112 28.11 36.42 -10.27
N LYS A 1113 28.73 37.07 -9.29
CA LYS A 1113 28.41 38.46 -8.91
C LYS A 1113 28.63 39.45 -10.07
N ALA A 1114 29.62 39.20 -10.92
CA ALA A 1114 29.94 40.07 -12.06
C ALA A 1114 28.96 39.92 -13.25
N LYS A 1115 28.25 38.79 -13.31
CA LYS A 1115 27.34 38.44 -14.42
C LYS A 1115 25.88 38.75 -14.12
N LEU A 1116 25.52 38.92 -12.85
CA LEU A 1116 24.19 39.36 -12.43
C LEU A 1116 24.06 40.89 -12.54
N PRO A 1117 22.96 41.42 -13.11
CA PRO A 1117 22.69 42.85 -13.10
C PRO A 1117 22.56 43.39 -11.65
N LYS A 1118 23.02 44.62 -11.41
CA LYS A 1118 23.15 45.21 -10.05
C LYS A 1118 21.89 45.12 -9.18
N ASN A 1119 20.70 45.23 -9.77
CA ASN A 1119 19.41 45.23 -9.06
C ASN A 1119 18.58 43.95 -9.26
N TRP A 1120 19.10 42.97 -10.00
CA TRP A 1120 18.32 41.82 -10.45
C TRP A 1120 17.74 40.99 -9.30
N VAL A 1121 18.50 40.75 -8.22
CA VAL A 1121 17.98 39.99 -7.06
C VAL A 1121 16.87 40.73 -6.32
N ASN A 1122 16.91 42.07 -6.26
CA ASN A 1122 15.83 42.85 -5.67
C ASN A 1122 14.59 42.84 -6.57
N GLU A 1123 14.78 42.87 -7.89
CA GLU A 1123 13.71 42.77 -8.88
C GLU A 1123 12.99 41.42 -8.78
N ILE A 1124 13.74 40.31 -8.77
CA ILE A 1124 13.17 38.96 -8.58
C ILE A 1124 12.42 38.85 -7.25
N GLU A 1125 12.97 39.37 -6.15
CA GLU A 1125 12.28 39.35 -4.84
C GLU A 1125 10.97 40.15 -4.88
N SER A 1126 10.99 41.34 -5.51
CA SER A 1126 9.82 42.21 -5.65
C SER A 1126 8.74 41.54 -6.49
N GLU A 1127 9.08 41.10 -7.71
CA GLU A 1127 8.13 40.43 -8.60
C GLU A 1127 7.59 39.12 -7.98
N THR A 1128 8.43 38.36 -7.26
CA THR A 1128 7.99 37.17 -6.53
C THR A 1128 6.91 37.50 -5.49
N LYS A 1129 7.07 38.59 -4.74
CA LYS A 1129 6.07 39.06 -3.76
C LYS A 1129 4.79 39.54 -4.44
N ILE A 1130 4.89 40.28 -5.54
CA ILE A 1130 3.70 40.77 -6.26
C ILE A 1130 2.92 39.59 -6.86
N CYS A 1131 3.61 38.61 -7.47
CA CYS A 1131 2.99 37.37 -7.93
C CYS A 1131 2.28 36.62 -6.81
N TYR A 1132 2.92 36.53 -5.64
CA TYR A 1132 2.35 35.89 -4.46
C TYR A 1132 1.04 36.57 -4.01
N GLU A 1133 1.01 37.91 -3.96
CA GLU A 1133 -0.21 38.65 -3.61
C GLU A 1133 -1.29 38.52 -4.70
N ALA A 1134 -0.94 38.48 -5.99
CA ALA A 1134 -1.89 38.26 -7.07
C ALA A 1134 -2.60 36.88 -6.94
N ILE A 1135 -1.86 35.82 -6.58
CA ILE A 1135 -2.45 34.49 -6.32
C ILE A 1135 -3.42 34.55 -5.13
N ARG A 1136 -3.06 35.28 -4.07
CA ARG A 1136 -3.92 35.43 -2.88
C ARG A 1136 -5.18 36.23 -3.17
N ASP A 1137 -5.09 37.29 -3.98
CA ASP A 1137 -6.25 38.09 -4.38
C ASP A 1137 -7.24 37.26 -5.23
N VAL A 1138 -6.73 36.43 -6.15
CA VAL A 1138 -7.57 35.45 -6.86
C VAL A 1138 -8.28 34.52 -5.88
N ALA A 1139 -7.56 33.90 -4.95
CA ALA A 1139 -8.16 33.00 -3.96
C ALA A 1139 -9.24 33.69 -3.11
N ASN A 1140 -8.98 34.93 -2.64
CA ASN A 1140 -9.98 35.72 -1.90
C ASN A 1140 -11.21 36.06 -2.76
N SER A 1141 -11.03 36.35 -4.06
CA SER A 1141 -12.13 36.64 -4.96
C SER A 1141 -13.06 35.43 -5.15
N TYR A 1142 -12.50 34.22 -5.28
CA TYR A 1142 -13.29 32.99 -5.36
C TYR A 1142 -13.95 32.61 -4.03
N ILE A 1143 -13.26 32.78 -2.89
CA ILE A 1143 -13.87 32.59 -1.56
C ILE A 1143 -15.11 33.47 -1.42
N THR A 1144 -14.99 34.76 -1.75
CA THR A 1144 -16.09 35.72 -1.67
C THR A 1144 -17.27 35.32 -2.58
N LEU A 1145 -16.99 34.85 -3.80
CA LEU A 1145 -18.00 34.39 -4.73
C LEU A 1145 -18.73 33.15 -4.20
N ILE A 1146 -18.00 32.16 -3.69
CA ILE A 1146 -18.55 30.92 -3.14
C ILE A 1146 -19.40 31.21 -1.90
N GLU A 1147 -18.94 32.06 -0.97
CA GLU A 1147 -19.69 32.42 0.24
C GLU A 1147 -21.02 33.12 -0.09
N ARG A 1148 -21.06 33.92 -1.16
CA ARG A 1148 -22.26 34.68 -1.53
C ARG A 1148 -23.23 33.90 -2.41
N ARG A 1149 -22.71 33.12 -3.37
CA ARG A 1149 -23.49 32.54 -4.48
C ARG A 1149 -23.30 31.04 -4.66
N GLY A 1150 -22.34 30.43 -3.97
CA GLY A 1150 -21.92 29.04 -4.19
C GLY A 1150 -23.07 28.04 -4.11
N GLU A 1151 -23.86 28.10 -3.03
CA GLU A 1151 -24.94 27.13 -2.83
C GLU A 1151 -26.04 27.25 -3.90
N ALA A 1152 -26.50 28.48 -4.19
CA ALA A 1152 -27.50 28.73 -5.22
C ALA A 1152 -27.02 28.30 -6.62
N ALA A 1153 -25.76 28.60 -6.95
CA ALA A 1153 -25.16 28.23 -8.22
C ALA A 1153 -25.02 26.70 -8.37
N ILE A 1154 -24.52 26.00 -7.34
CA ILE A 1154 -24.40 24.53 -7.37
C ILE A 1154 -25.78 23.87 -7.56
N LYS A 1155 -26.80 24.30 -6.81
CA LYS A 1155 -28.17 23.78 -6.94
C LYS A 1155 -28.70 23.95 -8.36
N ALA A 1156 -28.49 25.12 -8.96
CA ALA A 1156 -28.93 25.41 -10.32
C ALA A 1156 -28.14 24.62 -11.39
N GLN A 1157 -26.81 24.53 -11.25
CA GLN A 1157 -25.93 23.83 -12.20
C GLN A 1157 -26.16 22.32 -12.22
N VAL A 1158 -26.45 21.70 -11.07
CA VAL A 1158 -26.80 20.27 -11.00
C VAL A 1158 -28.09 19.97 -11.76
N ARG A 1159 -29.04 20.93 -11.82
CA ARG A 1159 -30.31 20.80 -12.55
C ARG A 1159 -30.29 21.36 -13.96
N TRP A 1160 -29.12 21.77 -14.45
CA TRP A 1160 -28.98 22.41 -15.76
C TRP A 1160 -29.08 21.40 -16.92
N GLY A 1161 -29.77 21.81 -17.98
CA GLY A 1161 -29.88 21.06 -19.25
C GLY A 1161 -30.73 19.78 -19.18
N THR A 1162 -30.75 19.03 -20.28
CA THR A 1162 -31.47 17.74 -20.39
C THR A 1162 -30.97 16.73 -19.36
N THR A 1163 -29.66 16.65 -19.16
CA THR A 1163 -29.03 15.76 -18.18
C THR A 1163 -29.48 16.09 -16.74
N GLY A 1164 -29.53 17.38 -16.38
CA GLY A 1164 -30.02 17.83 -15.08
C GLY A 1164 -31.51 17.54 -14.84
N ALA A 1165 -32.32 17.58 -15.90
CA ALA A 1165 -33.73 17.17 -15.85
C ALA A 1165 -33.86 15.66 -15.57
N ILE A 1166 -33.08 14.81 -16.27
CA ILE A 1166 -33.05 13.36 -16.03
C ILE A 1166 -32.64 13.04 -14.57
N LEU A 1167 -31.64 13.76 -14.04
CA LEU A 1167 -31.17 13.55 -12.67
C LEU A 1167 -32.19 13.96 -11.58
N ARG A 1168 -33.26 14.67 -11.94
CA ARG A 1168 -34.34 15.02 -11.01
C ARG A 1168 -35.13 13.79 -10.55
N ASP A 1169 -35.23 12.79 -11.42
CA ASP A 1169 -35.97 11.55 -11.13
C ASP A 1169 -35.19 10.62 -10.18
N VAL A 1170 -33.89 10.84 -10.06
CA VAL A 1170 -32.96 10.02 -9.27
C VAL A 1170 -32.60 10.68 -7.94
N MET A 1171 -32.32 11.98 -7.93
CA MET A 1171 -31.89 12.71 -6.74
C MET A 1171 -32.97 13.71 -6.32
N SER A 1172 -33.40 13.67 -5.05
CA SER A 1172 -34.38 14.64 -4.53
C SER A 1172 -33.78 16.03 -4.39
N ASP A 1173 -34.61 17.08 -4.38
CA ASP A 1173 -34.12 18.45 -4.16
C ASP A 1173 -33.55 18.65 -2.74
N SER A 1174 -34.04 17.90 -1.75
CA SER A 1174 -33.47 17.89 -0.41
C SER A 1174 -32.06 17.29 -0.38
N ASP A 1175 -31.80 16.24 -1.17
CA ASP A 1175 -30.46 15.66 -1.29
C ASP A 1175 -29.51 16.66 -1.96
N VAL A 1176 -29.95 17.29 -3.04
CA VAL A 1176 -29.16 18.30 -3.75
C VAL A 1176 -28.82 19.48 -2.84
N GLU A 1177 -29.76 19.94 -2.02
CA GLU A 1177 -29.51 21.01 -1.05
C GLU A 1177 -28.48 20.60 0.02
N SER A 1178 -28.62 19.40 0.58
CA SER A 1178 -27.64 18.87 1.54
C SER A 1178 -26.25 18.75 0.94
N TYR A 1179 -26.13 18.22 -0.29
CA TYR A 1179 -24.85 18.01 -0.94
C TYR A 1179 -24.23 19.31 -1.43
N ALA A 1180 -25.03 20.28 -1.88
CA ALA A 1180 -24.54 21.61 -2.25
C ALA A 1180 -23.88 22.32 -1.06
N SER A 1181 -24.49 22.24 0.12
CA SER A 1181 -23.90 22.79 1.36
C SER A 1181 -22.57 22.09 1.71
N GLU A 1182 -22.52 20.76 1.60
CA GLU A 1182 -21.27 19.98 1.79
C GLU A 1182 -20.16 20.43 0.83
N TYR A 1183 -20.51 20.67 -0.44
CA TYR A 1183 -19.55 21.07 -1.48
C TYR A 1183 -19.06 22.51 -1.30
N VAL A 1184 -19.94 23.44 -0.88
CA VAL A 1184 -19.52 24.81 -0.52
C VAL A 1184 -18.49 24.78 0.60
N ASP A 1185 -18.75 24.05 1.68
CA ASP A 1185 -17.80 23.93 2.80
C ASP A 1185 -16.46 23.32 2.34
N SER A 1186 -16.51 22.26 1.53
CA SER A 1186 -15.30 21.63 0.99
C SER A 1186 -14.53 22.56 0.04
N ALA A 1187 -15.21 23.33 -0.82
CA ALA A 1187 -14.57 24.27 -1.74
C ALA A 1187 -13.92 25.45 -1.01
N LEU A 1188 -14.60 25.99 0.02
CA LEU A 1188 -14.04 27.03 0.87
C LEU A 1188 -12.80 26.55 1.61
N GLN A 1189 -12.80 25.30 2.09
CA GLN A 1189 -11.62 24.72 2.73
C GLN A 1189 -10.43 24.65 1.76
N ALA A 1190 -10.65 24.20 0.51
CA ALA A 1190 -9.60 24.09 -0.50
C ALA A 1190 -8.99 25.47 -0.85
N TRP A 1191 -9.82 26.48 -1.11
CA TRP A 1191 -9.36 27.84 -1.41
C TRP A 1191 -8.70 28.52 -0.20
N LYS A 1192 -9.21 28.33 1.02
CA LYS A 1192 -8.55 28.83 2.24
C LYS A 1192 -7.18 28.18 2.44
N GLY A 1193 -6.96 26.95 1.97
CA GLY A 1193 -5.65 26.31 1.93
C GLY A 1193 -4.61 27.10 1.13
N VAL A 1194 -4.99 27.68 -0.01
CA VAL A 1194 -4.09 28.51 -0.84
C VAL A 1194 -3.54 29.69 -0.03
N LEU A 1195 -4.39 30.29 0.82
CA LEU A 1195 -4.02 31.41 1.68
C LEU A 1195 -3.13 31.02 2.87
N GLN A 1196 -3.01 29.73 3.20
CA GLN A 1196 -2.14 29.24 4.28
C GLN A 1196 -0.68 29.12 3.87
N VAL A 1197 -0.39 29.06 2.56
CA VAL A 1197 1.00 29.06 2.07
C VAL A 1197 1.65 30.39 2.42
N LYS A 1198 2.73 30.35 3.19
CA LYS A 1198 3.56 31.53 3.51
C LYS A 1198 4.68 31.65 2.48
N LEU A 1199 5.28 32.83 2.31
CA LEU A 1199 6.45 32.97 1.44
C LEU A 1199 7.77 32.70 2.19
N LYS A 1200 7.83 33.00 3.50
CA LYS A 1200 9.03 32.85 4.34
C LYS A 1200 9.05 31.54 5.12
#